data_AF-B0KIY3-F1
#
_entry.id   AF-B0KIY3-F1
#
_cell.length_a   1.000
_cell.length_b   1.000
_cell.length_c   1.000
_cell.angle_alpha   90.00
_cell.angle_beta   90.00
_cell.angle_gamma   90.00
#
_symmetry.space_group_name_H-M   'P 1'
#
loop_
_entity.id
_entity.type
_entity.pdbx_description
1 polymer ?
#
loop_
_entity_poly.entity_id
_entity_poly.type
_entity_poly.pdbx_seq_one_letter_code
_entity_poly.pdbx_strand_id
1 'polypeptide(L)'
;MLRDDPPLKILLMSATLEGERLSRLLDDAPVVSSEGRMHPVDIRWGRAFQPGEFIEPRVVDSVLQALADQAGSVLVFLPGQAEIRRVHQSLQEALGDRPEILLCPLHGELDLNAQRAAIDPPAKGLRKVVLATNIAETSLTIDGVRVVIDAGLARVPRFDPGSGMTRLDTQRISRASATQRAGRAGRLEPGVCYRLWSEAQHEQLAAHGSAEILQADLAGLALQLARWGVTPEQLRWLDQPPAAAFAQAQDLLVRLNAFKPGSRDNLSEHGQAMAELPAHPRIAHLLLRGQDLGLAQMACDVAALLGERDIQRGGGADLHNRLALVSGESKAARGGQGGVQRARQLARQYRGLLRGKAGAPVADPDHARWLGALLALAYPDRVALQRREGGAEYRLANGRAALFAEVDALMKCPWLVVADLGSRQGQREERIYLAAEFDPALLDGVLAEQVERVDIVDWDEREQVLRAERQVKVGELVLSREPLPGLDDEAKARALLGLVRRKGLNLLTWTPELRQWQARVALLRQLDLEKDGHSEWPDLGDEALLANLEDWLQPYLGKVSRLSHFAALDLPSLLRNLLPWPLPQRLDEQAPAHLAVPSGSNIRLDYSESPPVLAVRLQELFGLADTPRIANGRQQVKLHLLSPARRPVQVTQDLANFWRTTYAEVKKDLKGRYPKHYWPDDPLVAEATARAKPRGT
;
A
#
# COMPACT_ATOMS: atom_id res chain seq x y z
N MET A 1 32.28 -16.28 27.93
CA MET A 1 33.53 -15.66 28.41
C MET A 1 33.42 -14.13 28.31
N LEU A 2 32.64 -13.47 29.17
CA LEU A 2 32.44 -12.01 29.15
C LEU A 2 32.05 -11.44 30.53
N ARG A 3 32.25 -12.20 31.63
CA ARG A 3 31.76 -11.82 32.97
C ARG A 3 32.71 -10.90 33.75
N ASP A 4 33.95 -10.71 33.30
CA ASP A 4 34.98 -9.98 34.05
C ASP A 4 35.37 -8.61 33.44
N ASP A 5 34.79 -8.24 32.29
CA ASP A 5 34.99 -6.91 31.70
C ASP A 5 34.01 -5.88 32.29
N PRO A 6 34.42 -4.60 32.45
CA PRO A 6 33.50 -3.56 32.87
C PRO A 6 32.32 -3.45 31.88
N PRO A 7 31.06 -3.43 32.36
CA PRO A 7 29.90 -3.46 31.50
C PRO A 7 29.83 -2.19 30.64
N LEU A 8 29.42 -2.35 29.37
CA LEU A 8 29.11 -1.23 28.48
C LEU A 8 27.96 -0.40 29.08
N LYS A 9 28.23 0.87 29.40
CA LYS A 9 27.21 1.82 29.86
C LYS A 9 26.69 2.63 28.68
N ILE A 10 25.36 2.77 28.60
CA ILE A 10 24.68 3.54 27.55
C ILE A 10 23.91 4.68 28.24
N LEU A 11 24.13 5.92 27.81
CA LEU A 11 23.36 7.10 28.24
C LEU A 11 22.60 7.65 27.04
N LEU A 12 21.27 7.66 27.12
CA LEU A 12 20.40 8.25 26.10
C LEU A 12 19.97 9.64 26.55
N MET A 13 20.19 10.64 25.68
CA MET A 13 19.84 12.03 25.94
C MET A 13 18.68 12.44 25.04
N SER A 14 17.60 12.95 25.65
CA SER A 14 16.46 13.51 24.92
C SER A 14 16.18 14.94 25.39
N ALA A 15 15.78 15.80 24.46
CA ALA A 15 15.31 17.16 24.74
C ALA A 15 13.77 17.22 24.98
N THR A 16 13.07 16.08 24.90
CA THR A 16 11.62 15.96 25.10
C THR A 16 11.28 15.13 26.34
N LEU A 17 10.05 15.30 26.83
CA LEU A 17 9.48 14.61 28.00
C LEU A 17 9.14 13.12 27.76
N GLU A 18 9.47 12.52 26.60
CA GLU A 18 9.18 11.10 26.30
C GLU A 18 10.13 10.10 26.99
N GLY A 19 10.79 10.50 28.07
CA GLY A 19 11.68 9.64 28.86
C GLY A 19 10.99 8.37 29.36
N GLU A 20 9.67 8.39 29.58
CA GLU A 20 8.91 7.24 30.08
C GLU A 20 8.79 6.07 29.08
N ARG A 21 8.48 6.33 27.80
CA ARG A 21 8.40 5.25 26.79
C ARG A 21 9.75 4.56 26.64
N LEU A 22 10.82 5.36 26.64
CA LEU A 22 12.19 4.88 26.54
C LEU A 22 12.63 4.12 27.80
N SER A 23 12.30 4.64 28.99
CA SER A 23 12.55 3.99 30.27
C SER A 23 11.89 2.61 30.33
N ARG A 24 10.60 2.51 30.00
CA ARG A 24 9.87 1.22 29.96
C ARG A 24 10.46 0.22 28.96
N LEU A 25 10.93 0.69 27.80
CA LEU A 25 11.59 -0.17 26.82
C LEU A 25 12.91 -0.75 27.35
N LEU A 26 13.59 0.00 28.21
CA LEU A 26 14.90 -0.29 28.77
C LEU A 26 14.80 -0.80 30.21
N ASP A 27 13.79 -1.63 30.50
CA ASP A 27 13.56 -2.27 31.80
C ASP A 27 13.51 -1.26 32.96
N ASP A 28 12.72 -0.21 32.77
CA ASP A 28 12.53 0.91 33.70
C ASP A 28 13.82 1.65 34.06
N ALA A 29 14.66 1.90 33.04
CA ALA A 29 15.91 2.63 33.17
C ALA A 29 15.72 3.98 33.88
N PRO A 30 16.62 4.39 34.80
CA PRO A 30 16.50 5.64 35.54
C PRO A 30 16.45 6.87 34.61
N VAL A 31 15.43 7.71 34.80
CA VAL A 31 15.30 8.98 34.09
C VAL A 31 15.92 10.08 34.93
N VAL A 32 16.92 10.76 34.36
CA VAL A 32 17.55 11.94 34.95
C VAL A 32 17.08 13.17 34.19
N SER A 33 16.30 14.02 34.85
CA SER A 33 15.75 15.24 34.27
C SER A 33 16.62 16.45 34.64
N SER A 34 16.95 17.27 33.63
CA SER A 34 17.61 18.56 33.82
C SER A 34 16.68 19.67 33.32
N GLU A 35 16.05 20.38 34.25
CA GLU A 35 15.20 21.52 33.91
C GLU A 35 16.07 22.73 33.55
N GLY A 36 15.99 23.17 32.29
CA GLY A 36 16.57 24.44 31.88
C GLY A 36 15.78 25.62 32.46
N ARG A 37 16.42 26.80 32.57
CA ARG A 37 15.68 28.05 32.84
C ARG A 37 14.92 28.44 31.58
N MET A 38 13.61 28.20 31.57
CA MET A 38 12.71 28.74 30.54
C MET A 38 11.87 29.86 31.16
N HIS A 39 11.93 31.04 30.56
CA HIS A 39 11.05 32.14 30.86
C HIS A 39 9.66 31.90 30.24
N PRO A 40 8.58 32.48 30.81
CA PRO A 40 7.24 32.33 30.26
C PRO A 40 7.14 32.87 28.83
N VAL A 41 6.38 32.17 27.99
CA VAL A 41 6.11 32.56 26.60
C VAL A 41 4.60 32.76 26.43
N ASP A 42 4.20 33.99 26.10
CA ASP A 42 2.80 34.31 25.79
C ASP A 42 2.42 33.74 24.42
N ILE A 43 1.29 33.04 24.31
CA ILE A 43 0.85 32.40 23.07
C ILE A 43 -0.24 33.23 22.41
N ARG A 44 0.03 33.71 21.19
CA ARG A 44 -0.92 34.46 20.37
C ARG A 44 -1.47 33.56 19.26
N TRP A 45 -2.74 33.23 19.36
CA TRP A 45 -3.45 32.41 18.38
C TRP A 45 -3.92 33.23 17.18
N GLY A 46 -3.69 32.73 15.97
CA GLY A 46 -4.23 33.32 14.76
C GLY A 46 -5.57 32.71 14.34
N ARG A 47 -6.12 33.16 13.21
CA ARG A 47 -7.31 32.54 12.59
C ARG A 47 -7.07 31.08 12.18
N ALA A 48 -8.14 30.31 11.98
CA ALA A 48 -8.01 28.94 11.46
C ALA A 48 -7.28 28.92 10.10
N PHE A 49 -6.33 28.01 9.95
CA PHE A 49 -5.64 27.74 8.69
C PHE A 49 -6.55 26.92 7.77
N GLN A 50 -6.68 27.32 6.50
CA GLN A 50 -7.49 26.60 5.52
C GLN A 50 -6.60 25.78 4.58
N PRO A 51 -6.95 24.52 4.29
CA PRO A 51 -6.23 23.72 3.29
C PRO A 51 -6.16 24.44 1.94
N GLY A 52 -4.97 24.47 1.33
CA GLY A 52 -4.74 25.14 0.04
C GLY A 52 -4.39 26.63 0.13
N GLU A 53 -4.48 27.24 1.31
CA GLU A 53 -4.05 28.61 1.53
C GLU A 53 -2.51 28.74 1.47
N PHE A 54 -2.01 29.75 0.75
CA PHE A 54 -0.60 30.12 0.77
C PHE A 54 -0.23 30.71 2.13
N ILE A 55 0.84 30.21 2.74
CA ILE A 55 1.24 30.60 4.10
C ILE A 55 2.00 31.93 4.13
N GLU A 56 2.61 32.31 3.01
CA GLU A 56 3.54 33.42 2.90
C GLU A 56 2.91 34.78 3.23
N PRO A 57 1.74 35.18 2.67
CA PRO A 57 1.12 36.46 3.00
C PRO A 57 0.84 36.57 4.50
N ARG A 58 0.30 35.49 5.08
CA ARG A 58 -0.02 35.41 6.50
C ARG A 58 1.22 35.54 7.40
N VAL A 59 2.33 34.94 6.98
CA VAL A 59 3.61 35.05 7.69
C VAL A 59 4.12 36.49 7.62
N VAL A 60 4.10 37.12 6.44
CA VAL A 60 4.54 38.50 6.24
C VAL A 60 3.77 39.45 7.15
N ASP A 61 2.44 39.37 7.14
CA ASP A 61 1.58 40.21 7.99
C ASP A 61 1.90 40.03 9.47
N SER A 62 2.09 38.79 9.91
CA SER A 62 2.39 38.47 11.31
C SER A 62 3.79 38.95 11.73
N VAL A 63 4.77 38.91 10.81
CA VAL A 63 6.12 39.44 11.05
C VAL A 63 6.06 40.96 11.20
N LEU A 64 5.37 41.66 10.30
CA LEU A 64 5.23 43.11 10.36
C LEU A 64 4.51 43.55 11.64
N GLN A 65 3.43 42.86 12.00
CA GLN A 65 2.72 43.09 13.26
C GLN A 65 3.65 42.87 14.46
N ALA A 66 4.35 41.73 14.53
CA ALA A 66 5.21 41.43 15.66
C ALA A 66 6.40 42.39 15.78
N LEU A 67 6.93 42.89 14.65
CA LEU A 67 7.98 43.91 14.65
C LEU A 67 7.48 45.24 15.23
N ALA A 68 6.20 45.60 15.01
CA ALA A 68 5.57 46.80 15.56
C ALA A 68 5.21 46.64 17.05
N ASP A 69 4.66 45.48 17.43
CA ASP A 69 4.10 45.24 18.76
C ASP A 69 5.15 44.82 19.80
N GLN A 70 6.29 44.28 19.36
CA GLN A 70 7.24 43.60 20.24
C GLN A 70 8.67 44.09 20.03
N ALA A 71 9.47 44.07 21.09
CA ALA A 71 10.92 44.23 21.03
C ALA A 71 11.65 42.89 20.87
N GLY A 72 12.95 42.95 20.55
CA GLY A 72 13.81 41.79 20.39
C GLY A 72 13.78 41.16 18.99
N SER A 73 14.57 40.12 18.78
CA SER A 73 14.66 39.46 17.48
C SER A 73 13.52 38.46 17.26
N VAL A 74 13.15 38.28 15.99
CA VAL A 74 12.06 37.41 15.55
C VAL A 74 12.64 36.15 14.91
N LEU A 75 12.14 34.99 15.31
CA LEU A 75 12.41 33.70 14.67
C LEU A 75 11.13 33.20 14.00
N VAL A 76 11.19 32.96 12.69
CA VAL A 76 10.05 32.51 11.88
C VAL A 76 10.29 31.09 11.41
N PHE A 77 9.40 30.17 11.76
CA PHE A 77 9.44 28.79 11.28
C PHE A 77 8.62 28.65 9.99
N LEU A 78 9.29 28.20 8.92
CA LEU A 78 8.71 27.97 7.60
C LEU A 78 8.98 26.52 7.14
N PRO A 79 8.11 25.93 6.31
CA PRO A 79 8.25 24.53 5.92
C PRO A 79 9.46 24.27 5.01
N GLY A 80 9.94 25.27 4.25
CA GLY A 80 11.07 25.06 3.36
C GLY A 80 11.65 26.34 2.75
N GLN A 81 12.68 26.14 1.90
CA GLN A 81 13.45 27.21 1.29
C GLN A 81 12.66 28.06 0.29
N ALA A 82 11.69 27.47 -0.41
CA ALA A 82 10.86 28.21 -1.36
C ALA A 82 10.02 29.26 -0.64
N GLU A 83 9.44 28.86 0.49
CA GLU A 83 8.67 29.72 1.37
C GLU A 83 9.57 30.78 2.03
N ILE A 84 10.77 30.40 2.51
CA ILE A 84 11.76 31.35 3.06
C ILE A 84 12.10 32.44 2.03
N ARG A 85 12.40 32.07 0.78
CA ARG A 85 12.76 33.04 -0.26
C ARG A 85 11.61 33.99 -0.60
N ARG A 86 10.38 33.47 -0.73
CA ARG A 86 9.19 34.29 -1.01
C ARG A 86 8.89 35.26 0.13
N VAL A 87 8.89 34.77 1.37
CA VAL A 87 8.69 35.61 2.57
C VAL A 87 9.81 36.64 2.71
N HIS A 88 11.07 36.26 2.48
CA HIS A 88 12.21 37.18 2.50
C HIS A 88 12.02 38.32 1.51
N GLN A 89 11.67 38.01 0.25
CA GLN A 89 11.46 39.02 -0.77
C GLN A 89 10.30 39.96 -0.40
N SER A 90 9.15 39.42 0.00
CA SER A 90 8.00 40.24 0.39
C SER A 90 8.28 41.10 1.63
N LEU A 91 9.03 40.59 2.60
CA LEU A 91 9.48 41.37 3.75
C LEU A 91 10.47 42.46 3.35
N GLN A 92 11.41 42.17 2.46
CA GLN A 92 12.35 43.18 1.98
C GLN A 92 11.62 44.33 1.29
N GLU A 93 10.62 44.03 0.47
CA GLU A 93 9.76 45.03 -0.18
C GLU A 93 8.92 45.82 0.84
N ALA A 94 8.34 45.16 1.84
CA ALA A 94 7.49 45.81 2.85
C ALA A 94 8.26 46.60 3.92
N LEU A 95 9.50 46.19 4.24
CA LEU A 95 10.34 46.86 5.22
C LEU A 95 11.01 48.12 4.66
N GLY A 96 11.25 48.18 3.34
CA GLY A 96 11.94 49.29 2.68
C GLY A 96 13.34 49.54 3.25
N ASP A 97 13.74 50.80 3.34
CA ASP A 97 15.03 51.22 3.90
C ASP A 97 14.99 51.32 5.43
N ARG A 98 14.68 50.22 6.11
CA ARG A 98 14.82 50.08 7.58
C ARG A 98 16.14 49.40 7.94
N PRO A 99 17.27 50.13 8.01
CA PRO A 99 18.59 49.54 8.26
C PRO A 99 18.71 48.88 9.63
N GLU A 100 17.80 49.18 10.55
CA GLU A 100 17.74 48.59 11.88
C GLU A 100 17.23 47.15 11.91
N ILE A 101 16.68 46.62 10.80
CA ILE A 101 16.14 45.26 10.70
C ILE A 101 16.93 44.43 9.70
N LEU A 102 17.56 43.35 10.20
CA LEU A 102 18.30 42.39 9.39
C LEU A 102 17.44 41.18 9.05
N LEU A 103 17.23 40.91 7.76
CA LEU A 103 16.59 39.69 7.28
C LEU A 103 17.64 38.59 7.11
N CYS A 104 17.51 37.51 7.87
CA CYS A 104 18.51 36.43 7.89
C CYS A 104 17.84 35.10 7.53
N PRO A 105 17.95 34.60 6.29
CA PRO A 105 17.52 33.24 5.99
C PRO A 105 18.39 32.23 6.76
N LEU A 106 17.81 31.12 7.18
CA LEU A 106 18.53 30.01 7.82
C LEU A 106 18.02 28.65 7.32
N HIS A 107 18.79 28.05 6.42
CA HIS A 107 18.56 26.70 5.91
C HIS A 107 19.89 26.01 5.57
N GLY A 108 19.90 24.68 5.54
CA GLY A 108 21.13 23.88 5.41
C GLY A 108 21.92 24.01 4.09
N GLU A 109 21.47 24.83 3.13
CA GLU A 109 22.21 25.09 1.87
C GLU A 109 22.98 26.41 1.90
N LEU A 110 22.84 27.22 2.95
CA LEU A 110 23.59 28.46 3.10
C LEU A 110 25.07 28.17 3.37
N ASP A 111 25.95 29.07 2.94
CA ASP A 111 27.35 29.02 3.33
C ASP A 111 27.51 29.24 4.85
N LEU A 112 28.67 28.84 5.38
CA LEU A 112 28.94 28.90 6.82
C LEU A 112 28.85 30.33 7.38
N ASN A 113 29.22 31.34 6.59
CA ASN A 113 29.20 32.73 7.05
C ASN A 113 27.77 33.26 7.17
N ALA A 114 26.90 32.95 6.20
CA ALA A 114 25.48 33.30 6.21
C ALA A 114 24.73 32.56 7.34
N GLN A 115 25.02 31.27 7.56
CA GLN A 115 24.48 30.54 8.70
C GLN A 115 24.88 31.20 10.02
N ARG A 116 26.16 31.56 10.15
CA ARG A 116 26.70 32.21 11.34
C ARG A 116 26.08 33.58 11.59
N ALA A 117 25.89 34.38 10.54
CA ALA A 117 25.20 35.66 10.64
C ALA A 117 23.75 35.56 11.14
N ALA A 118 23.04 34.46 10.83
CA ALA A 118 21.71 34.21 11.37
C ALA A 118 21.73 33.78 12.86
N ILE A 119 22.76 33.04 13.26
CA ILE A 119 22.91 32.50 14.62
C ILE A 119 23.38 33.58 15.60
N ASP A 120 24.42 34.32 15.23
CA ASP A 120 25.09 35.31 16.07
C ASP A 120 24.11 36.42 16.51
N PRO A 121 24.30 37.02 17.70
CA PRO A 121 23.45 38.11 18.17
C PRO A 121 23.60 39.33 17.26
N PRO A 122 22.52 40.11 17.02
CA PRO A 122 22.61 41.34 16.25
C PRO A 122 23.48 42.37 16.97
N ALA A 123 24.14 43.25 16.21
CA ALA A 123 24.85 44.39 16.79
C ALA A 123 23.89 45.31 17.56
N LYS A 124 24.40 46.06 18.54
CA LYS A 124 23.58 46.97 19.36
C LYS A 124 22.80 47.95 18.47
N GLY A 125 21.50 48.04 18.70
CA GLY A 125 20.59 48.89 17.92
C GLY A 125 19.95 48.20 16.71
N LEU A 126 20.36 46.98 16.37
CA LEU A 126 19.77 46.18 15.29
C LEU A 126 18.89 45.07 15.84
N ARG A 127 17.89 44.68 15.05
CA ARG A 127 17.02 43.51 15.28
C ARG A 127 17.15 42.55 14.11
N LYS A 128 17.12 41.25 14.37
CA LYS A 128 17.09 40.23 13.29
C LYS A 128 15.72 39.59 13.15
N VAL A 129 15.36 39.28 11.92
CA VAL A 129 14.26 38.40 11.55
C VAL A 129 14.87 37.19 10.88
N VAL A 130 14.94 36.09 11.64
CA VAL A 130 15.51 34.83 11.16
C VAL A 130 14.42 33.98 10.54
N LEU A 131 14.53 33.70 9.24
CA LEU A 131 13.58 32.86 8.49
C LEU A 131 14.15 31.45 8.40
N ALA A 132 13.67 30.53 9.24
CA ALA A 132 14.27 29.22 9.44
C ALA A 132 13.33 28.05 9.11
N THR A 133 13.91 26.92 8.74
CA THR A 133 13.22 25.62 8.78
C THR A 133 13.32 25.01 10.19
N ASN A 134 12.90 23.75 10.35
CA ASN A 134 13.03 22.99 11.59
C ASN A 134 14.48 22.85 12.10
N ILE A 135 15.50 23.27 11.34
CA ILE A 135 16.89 23.30 11.80
C ILE A 135 17.08 24.15 13.08
N ALA A 136 16.24 25.17 13.27
CA ALA A 136 16.25 26.02 14.46
C ALA A 136 15.44 25.44 15.64
N GLU A 137 14.73 24.31 15.45
CA GLU A 137 13.85 23.72 16.46
C GLU A 137 14.63 22.99 17.56
N THR A 138 15.69 22.26 17.20
CA THR A 138 16.48 21.43 18.11
C THR A 138 17.97 21.75 18.05
N SER A 139 18.56 21.80 16.85
CA SER A 139 20.01 21.74 16.63
C SER A 139 20.80 23.03 16.85
N LEU A 140 20.16 24.20 16.86
CA LEU A 140 20.84 25.50 16.91
C LEU A 140 20.22 26.41 17.97
N THR A 141 21.05 27.09 18.76
CA THR A 141 20.62 28.15 19.67
C THR A 141 20.87 29.48 18.98
N ILE A 142 19.81 30.24 18.73
CA ILE A 142 19.88 31.56 18.11
C ILE A 142 19.80 32.60 19.22
N ASP A 143 20.88 33.33 19.45
CA ASP A 143 20.94 34.30 20.53
C ASP A 143 20.09 35.54 20.21
N GLY A 144 19.45 36.10 21.24
CA GLY A 144 18.66 37.33 21.16
C GLY A 144 17.24 37.19 20.60
N VAL A 145 16.72 35.97 20.45
CA VAL A 145 15.33 35.70 20.04
C VAL A 145 14.39 35.86 21.24
N ARG A 146 13.39 36.74 21.09
CA ARG A 146 12.30 36.95 22.05
C ARG A 146 10.92 36.65 21.43
N VAL A 147 10.82 36.72 20.11
CA VAL A 147 9.57 36.54 19.37
C VAL A 147 9.69 35.33 18.46
N VAL A 148 8.73 34.43 18.50
CA VAL A 148 8.60 33.32 17.56
C VAL A 148 7.32 33.49 16.73
N ILE A 149 7.41 33.22 15.43
CA ILE A 149 6.27 33.10 14.53
C ILE A 149 6.31 31.70 13.94
N ASP A 150 5.30 30.89 14.25
CA ASP A 150 5.22 29.50 13.83
C ASP A 150 4.14 29.33 12.76
N ALA A 151 4.55 28.93 11.56
CA ALA A 151 3.62 28.57 10.48
C ALA A 151 2.84 27.28 10.77
N GLY A 152 3.31 26.44 11.70
CA GLY A 152 2.65 25.19 12.07
C GLY A 152 2.82 24.08 11.04
N LEU A 153 3.78 24.25 10.12
CA LEU A 153 4.07 23.32 9.02
C LEU A 153 5.53 22.90 9.05
N ALA A 154 5.78 21.69 8.56
CA ALA A 154 7.11 21.14 8.34
C ALA A 154 7.13 20.34 7.03
N ARG A 155 8.28 20.35 6.35
CA ARG A 155 8.52 19.51 5.18
C ARG A 155 9.35 18.30 5.60
N VAL A 156 8.77 17.11 5.51
CA VAL A 156 9.37 15.85 5.98
C VAL A 156 9.52 14.86 4.83
N PRO A 157 10.59 14.05 4.80
CA PRO A 157 10.68 12.93 3.87
C PRO A 157 9.63 11.88 4.23
N ARG A 158 8.93 11.37 3.21
CA ARG A 158 7.97 10.28 3.32
C ARG A 158 8.18 9.32 2.16
N PHE A 159 8.48 8.07 2.48
CA PHE A 159 8.54 6.98 1.54
C PHE A 159 7.12 6.62 1.07
N ASP A 160 6.97 6.52 -0.24
CA ASP A 160 5.78 6.01 -0.92
C ASP A 160 6.07 4.57 -1.38
N PRO A 161 5.51 3.56 -0.69
CA PRO A 161 5.70 2.16 -1.05
C PRO A 161 5.22 1.84 -2.47
N GLY A 162 4.23 2.57 -2.99
CA GLY A 162 3.76 2.33 -4.34
C GLY A 162 4.83 2.66 -5.38
N SER A 163 5.67 3.67 -5.14
CA SER A 163 6.68 4.14 -6.09
C SER A 163 8.09 3.64 -5.78
N GLY A 164 8.30 3.19 -4.55
CA GLY A 164 9.65 2.92 -4.05
C GLY A 164 10.47 4.20 -3.94
N MET A 165 9.83 5.34 -3.62
CA MET A 165 10.48 6.65 -3.58
C MET A 165 10.19 7.42 -2.30
N THR A 166 11.20 8.14 -1.82
CA THR A 166 11.02 9.14 -0.78
C THR A 166 10.68 10.48 -1.40
N ARG A 167 9.50 11.02 -1.06
CA ARG A 167 9.08 12.38 -1.44
C ARG A 167 9.12 13.31 -0.24
N LEU A 168 9.19 14.61 -0.50
CA LEU A 168 9.03 15.62 0.56
C LEU A 168 7.55 15.98 0.69
N ASP A 169 6.95 15.66 1.83
CA ASP A 169 5.57 15.99 2.15
C ASP A 169 5.52 17.20 3.09
N THR A 170 4.59 18.13 2.86
CA THR A 170 4.39 19.27 3.75
C THR A 170 3.19 18.98 4.64
N GLN A 171 3.44 18.79 5.94
CA GLN A 171 2.42 18.41 6.90
C GLN A 171 2.39 19.34 8.11
N ARG A 172 1.31 19.23 8.89
CA ARG A 172 1.19 19.90 10.18
C ARG A 172 2.18 19.32 11.18
N ILE A 173 2.73 20.18 12.03
CA ILE A 173 3.64 19.78 13.11
C ILE A 173 2.87 19.13 14.28
N SER A 174 3.59 18.44 15.15
CA SER A 174 3.04 17.92 16.41
C SER A 174 2.92 19.00 17.48
N ARG A 175 2.15 18.73 18.54
CA ARG A 175 2.08 19.59 19.73
C ARG A 175 3.43 19.72 20.42
N ALA A 176 4.19 18.63 20.50
CA ALA A 176 5.55 18.63 21.05
C ALA A 176 6.48 19.58 20.27
N SER A 177 6.47 19.50 18.93
CA SER A 177 7.25 20.39 18.06
C SER A 177 6.83 21.85 18.22
N ALA A 178 5.52 22.13 18.21
CA ALA A 178 4.99 23.48 18.43
C ALA A 178 5.36 24.07 19.81
N THR A 179 5.55 23.21 20.81
CA THR A 179 5.98 23.61 22.16
C THR A 179 7.47 23.92 22.18
N GLN A 180 8.30 23.09 21.55
CA GLN A 180 9.74 23.36 21.41
C GLN A 180 10.03 24.64 20.62
N ARG A 181 9.29 24.86 19.53
CA ARG A 181 9.38 26.10 18.74
C ARG A 181 9.04 27.32 19.56
N ALA A 182 7.92 27.28 20.30
CA ALA A 182 7.53 28.38 21.19
C ALA A 182 8.59 28.63 22.27
N GLY A 183 9.17 27.57 22.85
CA GLY A 183 10.24 27.66 23.85
C GLY A 183 11.51 28.38 23.36
N ARG A 184 11.70 28.55 22.03
CA ARG A 184 12.78 29.37 21.49
C ARG A 184 12.66 30.85 21.83
N ALA A 185 11.44 31.34 22.10
CA ALA A 185 11.19 32.70 22.56
C ALA A 185 11.55 32.92 24.06
N GLY A 186 11.56 31.85 24.86
CA GLY A 186 11.68 31.92 26.32
C GLY A 186 13.07 31.59 26.87
N ARG A 187 14.12 31.58 26.04
CA ARG A 187 15.46 31.11 26.47
C ARG A 187 16.24 32.11 27.31
N LEU A 188 16.11 33.39 27.00
CA LEU A 188 16.90 34.46 27.64
C LEU A 188 16.06 35.35 28.55
N GLU A 189 14.80 35.57 28.17
CA GLU A 189 13.86 36.48 28.82
C GLU A 189 12.41 36.08 28.47
N PRO A 190 11.38 36.65 29.12
CA PRO A 190 9.98 36.41 28.74
C PRO A 190 9.69 36.80 27.29
N GLY A 191 9.10 35.86 26.56
CA GLY A 191 8.90 35.96 25.11
C GLY A 191 7.45 35.84 24.68
N VAL A 192 7.24 35.85 23.37
CA VAL A 192 5.91 35.67 22.75
C VAL A 192 6.02 34.77 21.53
N CYS A 193 5.04 33.90 21.33
CA CYS A 193 4.92 33.01 20.18
C CYS A 193 3.59 33.24 19.46
N TYR A 194 3.65 33.70 18.22
CA TYR A 194 2.52 33.80 17.31
C TYR A 194 2.34 32.48 16.57
N ARG A 195 1.20 31.83 16.75
CA ARG A 195 0.83 30.60 16.06
C ARG A 195 -0.12 30.92 14.92
N LEU A 196 0.26 30.58 13.69
CA LEU A 196 -0.52 30.92 12.50
C LEU A 196 -1.68 29.93 12.24
N TRP A 197 -2.30 29.45 13.31
CA TRP A 197 -3.48 28.60 13.31
C TRP A 197 -4.30 28.86 14.58
N SER A 198 -5.53 28.36 14.63
CA SER A 198 -6.42 28.57 15.79
C SER A 198 -6.10 27.62 16.95
N GLU A 199 -6.51 28.00 18.14
CA GLU A 199 -6.39 27.15 19.34
C GLU A 199 -7.08 25.79 19.16
N ALA A 200 -8.30 25.77 18.60
CA ALA A 200 -9.01 24.52 18.28
C ALA A 200 -8.23 23.60 17.33
N GLN A 201 -7.54 24.18 16.32
CA GLN A 201 -6.67 23.39 15.43
C GLN A 201 -5.41 22.89 16.14
N HIS A 202 -4.97 23.55 17.21
CA HIS A 202 -3.83 23.10 18.01
C HIS A 202 -4.18 21.85 18.82
N GLU A 203 -5.36 21.81 19.41
CA GLU A 203 -5.84 20.67 20.18
C GLU A 203 -5.98 19.40 19.33
N GLN A 204 -6.26 19.57 18.03
CA GLN A 204 -6.34 18.50 17.04
C GLN A 204 -4.97 18.01 16.54
N LEU A 205 -3.87 18.69 16.86
CA LEU A 205 -2.54 18.25 16.45
C LEU A 205 -2.17 16.95 17.19
N ALA A 206 -1.50 16.04 16.48
CA ALA A 206 -0.90 14.87 17.11
C ALA A 206 0.04 15.31 18.25
N ALA A 207 0.03 14.57 19.36
CA ALA A 207 0.87 14.88 20.51
C ALA A 207 2.37 14.90 20.11
N HIS A 208 2.79 13.89 19.34
CA HIS A 208 4.17 13.68 18.89
C HIS A 208 4.22 13.45 17.38
N GLY A 209 5.41 13.63 16.80
CA GLY A 209 5.64 13.31 15.39
C GLY A 209 5.74 11.80 15.18
N SER A 210 5.36 11.32 14.01
CA SER A 210 5.58 9.92 13.64
C SER A 210 7.07 9.61 13.57
N ALA A 211 7.48 8.46 14.11
CA ALA A 211 8.85 7.99 14.02
C ALA A 211 9.28 7.79 12.55
N GLU A 212 10.53 8.10 12.24
CA GLU A 212 11.06 8.00 10.88
C GLU A 212 10.97 6.57 10.32
N ILE A 213 11.23 5.56 11.15
CA ILE A 213 11.16 4.14 10.76
C ILE A 213 9.80 3.71 10.18
N LEU A 214 8.72 4.43 10.52
CA LEU A 214 7.38 4.13 10.03
C LEU A 214 7.10 4.68 8.63
N GLN A 215 7.95 5.58 8.12
CA GLN A 215 7.70 6.33 6.90
C GLN A 215 8.95 6.53 6.03
N ALA A 216 10.08 5.89 6.36
CA ALA A 216 11.33 5.97 5.60
C ALA A 216 11.51 4.75 4.69
N ASP A 217 12.45 4.86 3.75
CA ASP A 217 12.96 3.72 2.99
C ASP A 217 13.74 2.79 3.93
N LEU A 218 13.31 1.53 4.02
CA LEU A 218 13.89 0.55 4.93
C LEU A 218 15.00 -0.31 4.29
N ALA A 219 15.40 -0.06 3.04
CA ALA A 219 16.45 -0.83 2.37
C ALA A 219 17.77 -0.83 3.14
N GLY A 220 18.18 0.32 3.66
CA GLY A 220 19.38 0.45 4.50
C GLY A 220 19.26 -0.35 5.79
N LEU A 221 18.11 -0.27 6.47
CA LEU A 221 17.84 -1.01 7.70
C LEU A 221 17.87 -2.53 7.44
N ALA A 222 17.16 -2.99 6.41
CA ALA A 222 17.11 -4.41 6.03
C ALA A 222 18.50 -4.98 5.72
N LEU A 223 19.34 -4.22 5.00
CA LEU A 223 20.71 -4.63 4.71
C LEU A 223 21.56 -4.77 5.98
N GLN A 224 21.44 -3.83 6.92
CA GLN A 224 22.19 -3.88 8.18
C GLN A 224 21.68 -4.99 9.12
N LEU A 225 20.37 -5.24 9.18
CA LEU A 225 19.81 -6.36 9.95
C LEU A 225 20.25 -7.72 9.39
N ALA A 226 20.24 -7.89 8.07
CA ALA A 226 20.77 -9.08 7.42
C ALA A 226 22.27 -9.26 7.66
N ARG A 227 23.06 -8.18 7.66
CA ARG A 227 24.48 -8.21 8.03
C ARG A 227 24.67 -8.66 9.48
N TRP A 228 23.81 -8.17 10.38
CA TRP A 228 23.81 -8.55 11.78
C TRP A 228 23.35 -10.01 12.00
N GLY A 229 22.54 -10.54 11.08
CA GLY A 229 21.99 -11.90 11.14
C GLY A 229 20.74 -11.99 12.03
N VAL A 230 19.95 -10.92 12.10
CA VAL A 230 18.70 -10.86 12.90
C VAL A 230 17.53 -10.34 12.09
N THR A 231 16.32 -10.76 12.46
CA THR A 231 15.07 -10.20 11.93
C THR A 231 14.56 -9.08 12.84
N PRO A 232 13.71 -8.16 12.34
CA PRO A 232 13.17 -7.08 13.16
C PRO A 232 12.52 -7.53 14.47
N GLU A 233 11.81 -8.66 14.45
CA GLU A 233 11.05 -9.21 15.58
C GLU A 233 11.96 -9.68 16.74
N GLN A 234 13.22 -9.97 16.44
CA GLN A 234 14.22 -10.38 17.43
C GLN A 234 14.80 -9.20 18.23
N LEU A 235 14.55 -7.96 17.78
CA LEU A 235 15.05 -6.75 18.41
C LEU A 235 13.94 -5.97 19.16
N ARG A 236 14.38 -5.11 20.08
CA ARG A 236 13.51 -4.23 20.86
C ARG A 236 13.44 -2.85 20.22
N TRP A 237 12.32 -2.54 19.59
CA TRP A 237 12.06 -1.25 18.95
C TRP A 237 11.07 -0.41 19.76
N LEU A 238 11.25 0.92 19.76
CA LEU A 238 10.21 1.85 20.23
C LEU A 238 8.97 1.80 19.33
N ASP A 239 9.19 1.72 18.02
CA ASP A 239 8.20 1.57 16.98
C ASP A 239 8.74 0.53 15.99
N GLN A 240 8.00 -0.56 15.77
CA GLN A 240 8.41 -1.65 14.88
C GLN A 240 8.40 -1.20 13.41
N PRO A 241 9.36 -1.65 12.58
CA PRO A 241 9.32 -1.37 11.15
C PRO A 241 8.06 -1.99 10.52
N PRO A 242 7.33 -1.25 9.66
CA PRO A 242 6.14 -1.80 9.01
C PRO A 242 6.47 -3.00 8.11
N ALA A 243 5.81 -4.14 8.33
CA ALA A 243 6.11 -5.40 7.65
C ALA A 243 6.08 -5.30 6.11
N ALA A 244 5.09 -4.60 5.55
CA ALA A 244 4.98 -4.43 4.09
C ALA A 244 6.13 -3.59 3.50
N ALA A 245 6.51 -2.50 4.18
CA ALA A 245 7.63 -1.65 3.75
C ALA A 245 8.97 -2.38 3.90
N PHE A 246 9.13 -3.20 4.95
CA PHE A 246 10.31 -4.01 5.17
C PHE A 246 10.45 -5.11 4.10
N ALA A 247 9.35 -5.80 3.76
CA ALA A 247 9.33 -6.80 2.69
C ALA A 247 9.71 -6.18 1.34
N GLN A 248 9.22 -4.98 1.03
CA GLN A 248 9.60 -4.24 -0.17
C GLN A 248 11.10 -3.88 -0.20
N ALA A 249 11.66 -3.47 0.94
CA ALA A 249 13.08 -3.24 1.09
C ALA A 249 13.90 -4.52 0.82
N GLN A 250 13.45 -5.68 1.31
CA GLN A 250 14.07 -6.97 0.99
C GLN A 250 13.96 -7.30 -0.51
N ASP A 251 12.82 -7.06 -1.15
CA ASP A 251 12.65 -7.29 -2.59
C ASP A 251 13.60 -6.43 -3.43
N LEU A 252 13.85 -5.18 -3.02
CA LEU A 252 14.88 -4.35 -3.64
C LEU A 252 16.27 -4.97 -3.48
N LEU A 253 16.64 -5.38 -2.26
CA LEU A 253 17.94 -5.99 -1.99
C LEU A 253 18.15 -7.30 -2.76
N VAL A 254 17.10 -8.09 -2.97
CA VAL A 254 17.13 -9.25 -3.87
C VAL A 254 17.49 -8.82 -5.31
N ARG A 255 16.81 -7.80 -5.85
CA ARG A 255 17.10 -7.28 -7.21
C ARG A 255 18.52 -6.71 -7.35
N LEU A 256 19.11 -6.21 -6.27
CA LEU A 256 20.48 -5.73 -6.23
C LEU A 256 21.50 -6.85 -5.95
N ASN A 257 21.08 -8.13 -5.96
CA ASN A 257 21.91 -9.30 -5.68
C ASN A 257 22.61 -9.25 -4.30
N ALA A 258 22.00 -8.55 -3.33
CA ALA A 258 22.55 -8.43 -1.98
C ALA A 258 22.38 -9.71 -1.15
N PHE A 259 21.45 -10.60 -1.51
CA PHE A 259 21.23 -11.87 -0.85
C PHE A 259 21.75 -13.06 -1.64
N LYS A 260 22.03 -14.17 -0.95
CA LYS A 260 22.26 -15.46 -1.60
C LYS A 260 21.01 -15.92 -2.35
N PRO A 261 21.14 -16.69 -3.45
CA PRO A 261 20.00 -17.23 -4.18
C PRO A 261 19.02 -17.97 -3.26
N GLY A 262 17.72 -17.64 -3.36
CA GLY A 262 16.65 -18.26 -2.57
C GLY A 262 16.55 -17.80 -1.12
N SER A 263 17.34 -16.82 -0.69
CA SER A 263 17.35 -16.29 0.68
C SER A 263 16.95 -14.81 0.73
N ARG A 264 16.34 -14.38 1.83
CA ARG A 264 16.04 -12.96 2.14
C ARG A 264 16.73 -12.43 3.39
N ASP A 265 17.51 -13.28 4.06
CA ASP A 265 18.14 -12.94 5.34
C ASP A 265 19.67 -13.14 5.30
N ASN A 266 20.17 -14.03 4.43
CA ASN A 266 21.60 -14.28 4.27
C ASN A 266 22.19 -13.46 3.12
N LEU A 267 23.10 -12.54 3.46
CA LEU A 267 23.82 -11.73 2.48
C LEU A 267 24.75 -12.58 1.59
N SER A 268 24.86 -12.19 0.33
CA SER A 268 25.91 -12.63 -0.59
C SER A 268 27.23 -11.90 -0.29
N GLU A 269 28.34 -12.30 -0.90
CA GLU A 269 29.60 -11.55 -0.81
C GLU A 269 29.43 -10.10 -1.31
N HIS A 270 28.67 -9.93 -2.39
CA HIS A 270 28.30 -8.61 -2.91
C HIS A 270 27.47 -7.81 -1.89
N GLY A 271 26.48 -8.43 -1.25
CA GLY A 271 25.68 -7.79 -0.20
C GLY A 271 26.48 -7.40 1.04
N GLN A 272 27.47 -8.22 1.44
CA GLN A 272 28.39 -7.87 2.51
C GLN A 272 29.21 -6.63 2.15
N ALA A 273 29.78 -6.59 0.93
CA ALA A 273 30.52 -5.43 0.44
C ALA A 273 29.62 -4.17 0.36
N MET A 274 28.36 -4.31 -0.07
CA MET A 274 27.39 -3.21 -0.06
C MET A 274 27.19 -2.65 1.35
N ALA A 275 27.09 -3.52 2.35
CA ALA A 275 26.81 -3.11 3.73
C ALA A 275 27.99 -2.43 4.44
N GLU A 276 29.20 -2.50 3.87
CA GLU A 276 30.39 -1.79 4.34
C GLU A 276 30.46 -0.35 3.86
N LEU A 277 29.79 -0.02 2.75
CA LEU A 277 29.76 1.34 2.22
C LEU A 277 28.76 2.21 3.01
N PRO A 278 29.15 3.43 3.43
CA PRO A 278 28.25 4.38 4.11
C PRO A 278 27.31 5.07 3.10
N ALA A 279 26.56 4.29 2.34
CA ALA A 279 25.67 4.77 1.29
C ALA A 279 24.37 3.95 1.24
N HIS A 280 23.35 4.50 0.57
CA HIS A 280 22.13 3.75 0.30
C HIS A 280 22.44 2.48 -0.51
N PRO A 281 21.76 1.32 -0.30
CA PRO A 281 22.05 0.07 -1.01
C PRO A 281 22.13 0.19 -2.54
N ARG A 282 21.25 0.99 -3.15
CA ARG A 282 21.29 1.28 -4.60
C ARG A 282 22.61 1.92 -5.04
N ILE A 283 23.10 2.88 -4.26
CA ILE A 283 24.36 3.58 -4.53
C ILE A 283 25.55 2.67 -4.27
N ALA A 284 25.52 1.89 -3.19
CA ALA A 284 26.54 0.89 -2.90
C ALA A 284 26.67 -0.15 -4.03
N HIS A 285 25.55 -0.69 -4.51
CA HIS A 285 25.53 -1.61 -5.64
C HIS A 285 26.08 -0.96 -6.93
N LEU A 286 25.64 0.26 -7.27
CA LEU A 286 26.16 1.01 -8.43
C LEU A 286 27.67 1.22 -8.35
N LEU A 287 28.18 1.64 -7.18
CA LEU A 287 29.60 1.93 -6.99
C LEU A 287 30.47 0.67 -7.16
N LEU A 288 30.07 -0.44 -6.55
CA LEU A 288 30.80 -1.71 -6.61
C LEU A 288 30.77 -2.32 -8.02
N ARG A 289 29.60 -2.36 -8.66
CA ARG A 289 29.47 -2.88 -10.04
C ARG A 289 30.15 -1.95 -11.05
N GLY A 290 30.04 -0.64 -10.87
CA GLY A 290 30.77 0.33 -11.67
C GLY A 290 32.28 0.16 -11.56
N GLN A 291 32.80 -0.15 -10.37
CA GLN A 291 34.22 -0.47 -10.20
C GLN A 291 34.61 -1.77 -10.92
N ASP A 292 33.82 -2.83 -10.75
CA ASP A 292 34.06 -4.12 -11.38
C ASP A 292 34.13 -4.03 -12.91
N LEU A 293 33.28 -3.19 -13.50
CA LEU A 293 33.23 -2.88 -14.93
C LEU A 293 34.32 -1.90 -15.42
N GLY A 294 35.18 -1.40 -14.53
CA GLY A 294 36.21 -0.40 -14.88
C GLY A 294 35.68 1.02 -15.07
N LEU A 295 34.44 1.30 -14.65
CA LEU A 295 33.72 2.57 -14.77
C LEU A 295 33.72 3.38 -13.46
N ALA A 296 34.66 3.10 -12.55
CA ALA A 296 34.67 3.64 -11.18
C ALA A 296 34.52 5.17 -11.10
N GLN A 297 35.16 5.91 -12.01
CA GLN A 297 35.08 7.38 -12.03
C GLN A 297 33.65 7.85 -12.35
N MET A 298 33.08 7.37 -13.44
CA MET A 298 31.71 7.71 -13.83
C MET A 298 30.70 7.24 -12.77
N ALA A 299 30.89 6.05 -12.21
CA ALA A 299 30.06 5.52 -11.13
C ALA A 299 30.05 6.43 -9.90
N CYS A 300 31.21 6.96 -9.48
CA CYS A 300 31.28 7.89 -8.36
C CYS A 300 30.64 9.24 -8.66
N ASP A 301 30.79 9.74 -9.89
CA ASP A 301 30.19 11.01 -10.31
C ASP A 301 28.65 10.87 -10.40
N VAL A 302 28.14 9.75 -10.93
CA VAL A 302 26.70 9.42 -10.95
C VAL A 302 26.17 9.23 -9.53
N ALA A 303 26.86 8.45 -8.68
CA ALA A 303 26.48 8.26 -7.28
C ALA A 303 26.36 9.60 -6.52
N ALA A 304 27.28 10.53 -6.79
CA ALA A 304 27.23 11.86 -6.19
C ALA A 304 26.03 12.68 -6.69
N LEU A 305 25.70 12.61 -7.98
CA LEU A 305 24.53 13.26 -8.54
C LEU A 305 23.22 12.69 -7.98
N LEU A 306 23.17 11.38 -7.71
CA LEU A 306 22.00 10.73 -7.09
C LEU A 306 21.86 11.02 -5.59
N GLY A 307 22.97 11.31 -4.90
CA GLY A 307 22.98 11.63 -3.47
C GLY A 307 22.69 13.10 -3.16
N GLU A 308 22.93 14.00 -4.12
CA GLU A 308 22.68 15.43 -3.99
C GLU A 308 21.33 15.82 -4.61
N ARG A 309 20.81 17.00 -4.24
CA ARG A 309 19.70 17.61 -4.98
C ARG A 309 20.17 18.01 -6.38
N ASP A 310 19.25 18.04 -7.35
CA ASP A 310 19.59 18.44 -8.72
C ASP A 310 20.39 19.76 -8.76
N ILE A 311 21.61 19.65 -9.25
CA ILE A 311 22.60 20.72 -9.34
C ILE A 311 22.26 21.75 -10.43
N GLN A 312 21.30 21.43 -11.31
CA GLN A 312 20.89 22.29 -12.43
C GLN A 312 19.37 22.34 -12.57
N ARG A 313 18.70 23.10 -11.69
CA ARG A 313 17.24 23.27 -11.75
C ARG A 313 16.81 23.87 -13.10
N GLY A 314 15.84 23.23 -13.75
CA GLY A 314 15.30 23.67 -15.05
C GLY A 314 16.15 23.29 -16.26
N GLY A 315 17.19 22.46 -16.09
CA GLY A 315 18.06 22.00 -17.19
C GLY A 315 17.51 20.81 -17.99
N GLY A 316 16.19 20.59 -18.03
CA GLY A 316 15.59 19.36 -18.55
C GLY A 316 15.89 18.12 -17.70
N ALA A 317 15.49 16.94 -18.14
CA ALA A 317 15.62 15.70 -17.40
C ALA A 317 16.92 14.92 -17.70
N ASP A 318 17.61 15.22 -18.79
CA ASP A 318 18.80 14.47 -19.18
C ASP A 318 19.95 14.64 -18.17
N LEU A 319 20.34 13.51 -17.56
CA LEU A 319 21.39 13.42 -16.58
C LEU A 319 22.80 13.60 -17.20
N HIS A 320 22.97 13.38 -18.51
CA HIS A 320 24.25 13.64 -19.19
C HIS A 320 24.70 15.09 -18.99
N ASN A 321 23.76 16.03 -19.03
CA ASN A 321 24.05 17.45 -18.81
C ASN A 321 24.63 17.70 -17.42
N ARG A 322 24.14 16.99 -16.40
CA ARG A 322 24.65 17.09 -15.02
C ARG A 322 26.01 16.42 -14.89
N LEU A 323 26.19 15.27 -15.54
CA LEU A 323 27.45 14.55 -15.55
C LEU A 323 28.58 15.39 -16.17
N ALA A 324 28.32 16.07 -17.30
CA ALA A 324 29.28 16.96 -17.95
C ALA A 324 29.72 18.12 -17.04
N LEU A 325 28.84 18.62 -16.17
CA LEU A 325 29.19 19.64 -15.16
C LEU A 325 30.11 19.07 -14.08
N VAL A 326 29.83 17.86 -13.60
CA VAL A 326 30.63 17.20 -12.55
C VAL A 326 31.99 16.75 -13.09
N SER A 327 32.05 16.16 -14.29
CA SER A 327 33.29 15.73 -14.95
C SER A 327 34.19 16.92 -15.33
N GLY A 328 33.59 18.09 -15.58
CA GLY A 328 34.29 19.32 -15.93
C GLY A 328 34.38 19.59 -17.43
N GLU A 329 33.72 18.77 -18.25
CA GLU A 329 33.50 19.04 -19.68
C GLU A 329 32.69 20.30 -19.94
N SER A 330 31.78 20.64 -19.02
CA SER A 330 30.95 21.85 -19.07
C SER A 330 31.11 22.72 -17.82
N LYS A 331 30.89 24.03 -17.98
CA LYS A 331 30.93 25.01 -16.88
C LYS A 331 29.52 25.34 -16.40
N ALA A 332 29.32 25.29 -15.09
CA ALA A 332 28.05 25.73 -14.49
C ALA A 332 27.87 27.25 -14.61
N ALA A 333 26.63 27.67 -14.82
CA ALA A 333 26.23 29.08 -14.80
C ALA A 333 26.47 29.72 -13.42
N ARG A 334 26.53 31.07 -13.38
CA ARG A 334 26.66 31.84 -12.13
C ARG A 334 25.49 31.47 -11.20
N GLY A 335 25.79 30.86 -10.04
CA GLY A 335 24.82 30.35 -9.07
C GLY A 335 24.76 28.82 -8.93
N GLY A 336 25.22 28.05 -9.92
CA GLY A 336 25.22 26.58 -9.87
C GLY A 336 26.52 25.95 -9.33
N GLN A 337 27.57 26.74 -9.14
CA GLN A 337 28.90 26.22 -8.82
C GLN A 337 28.98 25.51 -7.45
N GLY A 338 28.23 25.98 -6.45
CA GLY A 338 28.22 25.35 -5.13
C GLY A 338 27.69 23.91 -5.17
N GLY A 339 26.64 23.64 -5.94
CA GLY A 339 26.10 22.29 -6.12
C GLY A 339 27.08 21.36 -6.80
N VAL A 340 27.72 21.82 -7.89
CA VAL A 340 28.75 21.06 -8.60
C VAL A 340 29.96 20.75 -7.70
N GLN A 341 30.41 21.71 -6.90
CA GLN A 341 31.53 21.51 -5.97
C GLN A 341 31.21 20.46 -4.90
N ARG A 342 30.00 20.48 -4.33
CA ARG A 342 29.53 19.45 -3.39
C ARG A 342 29.48 18.07 -4.05
N ALA A 343 28.88 17.96 -5.24
CA ALA A 343 28.85 16.71 -5.99
C ALA A 343 30.27 16.17 -6.27
N ARG A 344 31.22 17.02 -6.70
CA ARG A 344 32.62 16.62 -6.89
C ARG A 344 33.33 16.21 -5.60
N GLN A 345 32.99 16.83 -4.47
CA GLN A 345 33.53 16.43 -3.17
C GLN A 345 33.01 15.04 -2.77
N LEU A 346 31.71 14.81 -2.90
CA LEU A 346 31.08 13.52 -2.62
C LEU A 346 31.62 12.41 -3.55
N ALA A 347 31.78 12.70 -4.85
CA ALA A 347 32.37 11.75 -5.80
C ALA A 347 33.81 11.37 -5.40
N ARG A 348 34.63 12.33 -4.93
CA ARG A 348 35.98 12.05 -4.41
C ARG A 348 35.94 11.19 -3.14
N GLN A 349 34.97 11.40 -2.26
CA GLN A 349 34.79 10.56 -1.08
C GLN A 349 34.46 9.12 -1.47
N TYR A 350 33.52 8.90 -2.39
CA TYR A 350 33.20 7.57 -2.90
C TYR A 350 34.40 6.90 -3.56
N ARG A 351 35.18 7.62 -4.38
CA ARG A 351 36.42 7.09 -4.96
C ARG A 351 37.41 6.61 -3.90
N GLY A 352 37.50 7.31 -2.76
CA GLY A 352 38.38 6.91 -1.65
C GLY A 352 37.93 5.65 -0.92
N LEU A 353 36.65 5.27 -1.04
CA LEU A 353 36.09 4.06 -0.44
C LEU A 353 36.27 2.82 -1.33
N LEU A 354 36.37 3.01 -2.65
CA LEU A 354 36.58 1.93 -3.61
C LEU A 354 38.04 1.44 -3.57
N ARG A 355 38.23 0.14 -3.41
CA ARG A 355 39.55 -0.52 -3.32
C ARG A 355 39.65 -1.66 -4.33
N GLY A 356 40.83 -1.90 -4.87
CA GLY A 356 41.06 -2.98 -5.84
C GLY A 356 40.95 -2.56 -7.31
N LYS A 357 41.25 -3.50 -8.20
CA LYS A 357 41.18 -3.32 -9.66
C LYS A 357 39.83 -3.82 -10.19
N ALA A 358 39.46 -3.34 -11.38
CA ALA A 358 38.31 -3.87 -12.11
C ALA A 358 38.46 -5.38 -12.34
N GLY A 359 37.40 -6.15 -12.08
CA GLY A 359 37.38 -7.60 -12.31
C GLY A 359 37.04 -7.93 -13.77
N ALA A 360 36.07 -7.23 -14.34
CA ALA A 360 35.60 -7.42 -15.71
C ALA A 360 35.48 -6.07 -16.45
N PRO A 361 36.61 -5.39 -16.75
CA PRO A 361 36.59 -4.08 -17.38
C PRO A 361 35.95 -4.13 -18.78
N VAL A 362 35.12 -3.15 -19.08
CA VAL A 362 34.51 -2.98 -20.41
C VAL A 362 35.54 -2.47 -21.43
N ALA A 363 35.32 -2.74 -22.71
CA ALA A 363 36.26 -2.39 -23.77
C ALA A 363 36.34 -0.88 -24.07
N ASP A 364 35.23 -0.15 -23.89
CA ASP A 364 35.05 1.26 -24.27
C ASP A 364 34.49 2.10 -23.11
N PRO A 365 35.24 2.27 -22.00
CA PRO A 365 34.72 2.87 -20.76
C PRO A 365 34.20 4.31 -20.90
N ASP A 366 34.62 5.04 -21.94
CA ASP A 366 34.22 6.43 -22.18
C ASP A 366 32.90 6.56 -23.01
N HIS A 367 32.30 5.45 -23.43
CA HIS A 367 31.07 5.50 -24.23
C HIS A 367 29.86 5.95 -23.39
N ALA A 368 29.04 6.85 -23.93
CA ALA A 368 27.87 7.42 -23.25
C ALA A 368 26.83 6.39 -22.74
N ARG A 369 26.76 5.18 -23.34
CA ARG A 369 25.82 4.12 -22.96
C ARG A 369 25.98 3.66 -21.50
N TRP A 370 27.17 3.86 -20.93
CA TRP A 370 27.48 3.45 -19.57
C TRP A 370 26.74 4.28 -18.51
N LEU A 371 26.30 5.50 -18.83
CA LEU A 371 25.46 6.27 -17.91
C LEU A 371 24.12 5.56 -17.67
N GLY A 372 23.45 5.14 -18.74
CA GLY A 372 22.22 4.36 -18.67
C GLY A 372 22.41 3.05 -17.92
N ALA A 373 23.53 2.34 -18.15
CA ALA A 373 23.84 1.10 -17.44
C ALA A 373 24.07 1.30 -15.93
N LEU A 374 24.85 2.31 -15.54
CA LEU A 374 25.08 2.63 -14.13
C LEU A 374 23.78 3.00 -13.43
N LEU A 375 22.90 3.76 -14.09
CA LEU A 375 21.57 4.01 -13.56
C LEU A 375 20.73 2.73 -13.46
N ALA A 376 20.77 1.82 -14.45
CA ALA A 376 20.05 0.55 -14.39
C ALA A 376 20.55 -0.35 -13.25
N LEU A 377 21.83 -0.25 -12.86
CA LEU A 377 22.37 -0.94 -11.69
C LEU A 377 21.80 -0.35 -10.39
N ALA A 378 21.70 0.97 -10.27
CA ALA A 378 21.07 1.58 -9.09
C ALA A 378 19.54 1.41 -9.06
N TYR A 379 18.89 1.46 -10.23
CA TYR A 379 17.44 1.52 -10.40
C TYR A 379 16.94 0.50 -11.45
N PRO A 380 17.13 -0.81 -11.22
CA PRO A 380 16.67 -1.84 -12.16
C PRO A 380 15.15 -1.83 -12.33
N ASP A 381 14.43 -1.44 -11.28
CA ASP A 381 12.98 -1.26 -11.25
C ASP A 381 12.47 -0.01 -12.00
N ARG A 382 13.38 0.88 -12.43
CA ARG A 382 13.07 2.13 -13.15
C ARG A 382 13.66 2.19 -14.56
N VAL A 383 14.13 1.07 -15.09
CA VAL A 383 14.28 0.90 -16.53
C VAL A 383 12.90 1.09 -17.17
N ALA A 384 12.84 1.86 -18.24
CA ALA A 384 11.60 2.39 -18.77
C ALA A 384 11.53 2.21 -20.29
N LEU A 385 10.37 1.77 -20.78
CA LEU A 385 10.07 1.62 -22.20
C LEU A 385 8.93 2.57 -22.59
N GLN A 386 9.13 3.32 -23.67
CA GLN A 386 8.16 4.24 -24.23
C GLN A 386 6.90 3.48 -24.69
N ARG A 387 5.72 4.02 -24.37
CA ARG A 387 4.43 3.38 -24.74
C ARG A 387 4.03 3.60 -26.18
N ARG A 388 4.40 4.75 -26.73
CA ARG A 388 4.14 5.17 -28.11
C ARG A 388 5.36 5.91 -28.60
N GLU A 389 5.82 5.58 -29.79
CA GLU A 389 7.00 6.23 -30.40
C GLU A 389 6.84 7.76 -30.40
N GLY A 390 7.83 8.47 -29.86
CA GLY A 390 7.82 9.93 -29.71
C GLY A 390 6.85 10.50 -28.66
N GLY A 391 6.16 9.64 -27.91
CA GLY A 391 5.25 10.04 -26.84
C GLY A 391 5.96 10.43 -25.53
N ALA A 392 5.25 11.15 -24.66
CA ALA A 392 5.78 11.54 -23.34
C ALA A 392 5.67 10.43 -22.29
N GLU A 393 4.91 9.36 -22.56
CA GLU A 393 4.59 8.30 -21.60
C GLU A 393 5.51 7.07 -21.72
N TYR A 394 5.98 6.62 -20.57
CA TYR A 394 6.84 5.46 -20.40
C TYR A 394 6.23 4.48 -19.39
N ARG A 395 6.49 3.19 -19.59
CA ARG A 395 6.22 2.13 -18.61
C ARG A 395 7.54 1.75 -17.95
N LEU A 396 7.58 1.77 -16.62
CA LEU A 396 8.73 1.35 -15.83
C LEU A 396 8.74 -0.18 -15.64
N ALA A 397 9.90 -0.75 -15.32
CA ALA A 397 10.10 -2.17 -15.00
C ALA A 397 9.36 -2.62 -13.74
N ASN A 398 9.01 -1.71 -12.83
CA ASN A 398 8.07 -1.99 -11.74
C ASN A 398 6.58 -2.00 -12.17
N GLY A 399 6.29 -1.80 -13.45
CA GLY A 399 4.94 -1.80 -14.03
C GLY A 399 4.23 -0.45 -14.05
N ARG A 400 4.74 0.57 -13.35
CA ARG A 400 4.12 1.90 -13.27
C ARG A 400 4.27 2.71 -14.56
N ALA A 401 3.43 3.72 -14.69
CA ALA A 401 3.54 4.72 -15.74
C ALA A 401 4.28 5.97 -15.23
N ALA A 402 5.19 6.46 -16.06
CA ALA A 402 5.91 7.71 -15.85
C ALA A 402 5.79 8.58 -17.11
N LEU A 403 5.82 9.90 -16.95
CA LEU A 403 5.69 10.83 -18.08
C LEU A 403 6.55 12.08 -17.94
N PHE A 404 6.91 12.65 -19.08
CA PHE A 404 7.45 14.02 -19.15
C PHE A 404 6.31 15.03 -19.12
N ALA A 405 6.36 15.98 -18.19
CA ALA A 405 5.36 17.03 -18.08
C ALA A 405 5.56 18.18 -19.09
N GLU A 406 6.79 18.32 -19.58
CA GLU A 406 7.22 19.32 -20.55
C GLU A 406 8.01 18.60 -21.66
N VAL A 407 8.15 19.23 -22.82
CA VAL A 407 8.91 18.63 -23.93
C VAL A 407 10.38 18.48 -23.54
N ASP A 408 10.90 17.27 -23.64
CA ASP A 408 12.29 16.94 -23.32
C ASP A 408 12.96 16.20 -24.49
N ALA A 409 14.29 16.33 -24.63
CA ALA A 409 15.06 15.66 -25.66
C ALA A 409 15.00 14.14 -25.55
N LEU A 410 14.90 13.62 -24.31
CA LEU A 410 14.82 12.19 -24.02
C LEU A 410 13.53 11.52 -24.54
N MET A 411 12.50 12.29 -24.91
CA MET A 411 11.27 11.75 -25.51
C MET A 411 11.51 11.06 -26.87
N LYS A 412 12.68 11.27 -27.49
CA LYS A 412 13.08 10.58 -28.73
C LYS A 412 13.67 9.19 -28.47
N CYS A 413 14.08 8.91 -27.24
CA CYS A 413 14.70 7.65 -26.85
C CYS A 413 13.60 6.66 -26.42
N PRO A 414 13.48 5.49 -27.06
CA PRO A 414 12.47 4.49 -26.67
C PRO A 414 12.73 3.91 -25.29
N TRP A 415 14.00 3.82 -24.89
CA TRP A 415 14.45 3.22 -23.65
C TRP A 415 15.15 4.25 -22.79
N LEU A 416 14.76 4.32 -21.52
CA LEU A 416 15.33 5.21 -20.52
C LEU A 416 15.60 4.45 -19.21
N VAL A 417 16.45 5.01 -18.36
CA VAL A 417 16.41 4.71 -16.92
C VAL A 417 16.11 5.99 -16.17
N VAL A 418 15.12 5.94 -15.27
CA VAL A 418 14.70 7.12 -14.53
C VAL A 418 15.33 7.16 -13.14
N ALA A 419 16.13 8.20 -12.89
CA ALA A 419 16.82 8.44 -11.63
C ALA A 419 15.91 9.14 -10.61
N ASP A 420 15.10 10.10 -11.05
CA ASP A 420 14.21 10.89 -10.20
C ASP A 420 12.80 11.00 -10.81
N LEU A 421 11.80 10.60 -10.02
CA LEU A 421 10.38 10.69 -10.33
C LEU A 421 9.65 11.40 -9.19
N GLY A 422 8.52 11.99 -9.48
CA GLY A 422 7.63 12.47 -8.42
C GLY A 422 6.20 12.65 -8.91
N SER A 423 5.26 12.48 -8.01
CA SER A 423 3.83 12.68 -8.27
C SER A 423 3.32 13.85 -7.43
N ARG A 424 2.32 14.57 -7.95
CA ARG A 424 1.47 15.40 -7.09
C ARG A 424 0.49 14.48 -6.36
N GLN A 425 0.17 14.81 -5.10
CA GLN A 425 -0.76 14.04 -4.28
C GLN A 425 -2.08 13.81 -5.03
N GLY A 426 -2.45 12.54 -5.24
CA GLY A 426 -3.68 12.13 -5.93
C GLY A 426 -3.56 11.81 -7.43
N GLN A 427 -2.38 11.98 -8.05
CA GLN A 427 -2.15 11.57 -9.44
C GLN A 427 -1.57 10.15 -9.53
N ARG A 428 -2.07 9.34 -10.47
CA ARG A 428 -1.59 7.97 -10.73
C ARG A 428 -0.26 7.94 -11.50
N GLU A 429 0.02 8.97 -12.27
CA GLU A 429 1.19 9.06 -13.14
C GLU A 429 2.32 9.81 -12.43
N GLU A 430 3.55 9.33 -12.62
CA GLU A 430 4.74 9.97 -12.05
C GLU A 430 5.42 10.86 -13.08
N ARG A 431 5.76 12.09 -12.70
CA ARG A 431 6.56 12.99 -13.53
C ARG A 431 8.02 12.56 -13.49
N ILE A 432 8.64 12.46 -14.65
CA ILE A 432 10.08 12.25 -14.82
C ILE A 432 10.80 13.59 -14.58
N TYR A 433 11.73 13.60 -13.63
CA TYR A 433 12.56 14.78 -13.32
C TYR A 433 14.01 14.59 -13.75
N LEU A 434 14.57 13.39 -13.62
CA LEU A 434 15.91 13.04 -14.09
C LEU A 434 15.94 11.64 -14.67
N ALA A 435 16.53 11.49 -15.86
CA ALA A 435 16.67 10.22 -16.57
C ALA A 435 17.91 10.23 -17.48
N ALA A 436 18.27 9.08 -18.03
CA ALA A 436 19.22 8.97 -19.12
C ALA A 436 18.71 7.95 -20.16
N GLU A 437 19.22 8.07 -21.39
CA GLU A 437 19.04 7.05 -22.43
C GLU A 437 19.58 5.70 -21.96
N PHE A 438 18.86 4.63 -22.30
CA PHE A 438 19.24 3.26 -21.99
C PHE A 438 19.40 2.45 -23.27
N ASP A 439 20.55 1.79 -23.43
CA ASP A 439 20.79 0.86 -24.52
C ASP A 439 20.32 -0.56 -24.13
N PRO A 440 19.22 -1.07 -24.71
CA PRO A 440 18.70 -2.39 -24.36
C PRO A 440 19.65 -3.54 -24.74
N ALA A 441 20.63 -3.34 -25.62
CA ALA A 441 21.62 -4.39 -25.94
C ALA A 441 22.47 -4.78 -24.72
N LEU A 442 22.55 -3.92 -23.69
CA LEU A 442 23.27 -4.21 -22.46
C LEU A 442 22.59 -5.28 -21.59
N LEU A 443 21.30 -5.55 -21.84
CA LEU A 443 20.53 -6.62 -21.20
C LEU A 443 21.00 -8.03 -21.61
N ASP A 444 21.68 -8.17 -22.76
CA ASP A 444 22.29 -9.43 -23.18
C ASP A 444 23.74 -9.59 -22.67
N GLY A 445 24.28 -8.57 -21.98
CA GLY A 445 25.67 -8.53 -21.52
C GLY A 445 25.78 -8.20 -20.03
N VAL A 446 26.26 -7.00 -19.71
CA VAL A 446 26.60 -6.58 -18.34
C VAL A 446 25.40 -6.49 -17.38
N LEU A 447 24.18 -6.49 -17.91
CA LEU A 447 22.92 -6.45 -17.15
C LEU A 447 22.08 -7.72 -17.35
N ALA A 448 22.68 -8.81 -17.84
CA ALA A 448 21.98 -10.07 -18.08
C ALA A 448 21.35 -10.65 -16.82
N GLU A 449 21.91 -10.36 -15.63
CA GLU A 449 21.31 -10.76 -14.35
C GLU A 449 19.94 -10.11 -14.07
N GLN A 450 19.57 -9.04 -14.76
CA GLN A 450 18.28 -8.36 -14.60
C GLN A 450 17.19 -8.93 -15.51
N VAL A 451 17.57 -9.82 -16.43
CA VAL A 451 16.66 -10.43 -17.40
C VAL A 451 16.15 -11.77 -16.87
N GLU A 452 14.83 -11.86 -16.76
CA GLU A 452 14.15 -13.07 -16.33
C GLU A 452 13.48 -13.76 -17.51
N ARG A 453 13.56 -15.10 -17.54
CA ARG A 453 12.78 -15.95 -18.44
C ARG A 453 11.68 -16.61 -17.66
N VAL A 454 10.44 -16.27 -17.99
CA VAL A 454 9.26 -16.77 -17.27
C VAL A 454 8.32 -17.43 -18.27
N ASP A 455 7.99 -18.68 -17.99
CA ASP A 455 6.95 -19.40 -18.72
C ASP A 455 5.59 -18.98 -18.15
N ILE A 456 4.81 -18.28 -18.97
CA ILE A 456 3.47 -17.82 -18.61
C ILE A 456 2.47 -18.77 -19.25
N VAL A 457 1.71 -19.44 -18.39
CA VAL A 457 0.55 -20.24 -18.76
C VAL A 457 -0.63 -19.63 -18.03
N ASP A 458 -1.40 -18.79 -18.71
CA ASP A 458 -2.57 -18.12 -18.14
C ASP A 458 -3.69 -17.99 -19.18
N TRP A 459 -4.90 -17.73 -18.72
CA TRP A 459 -6.03 -17.45 -19.57
C TRP A 459 -6.01 -15.99 -20.06
N ASP A 460 -5.93 -15.78 -21.38
CA ASP A 460 -6.08 -14.45 -21.95
C ASP A 460 -7.57 -14.08 -22.02
N GLU A 461 -8.01 -13.16 -21.17
CA GLU A 461 -9.41 -12.75 -21.12
C GLU A 461 -9.86 -11.95 -22.35
N ARG A 462 -8.95 -11.31 -23.08
CA ARG A 462 -9.32 -10.54 -24.27
C ARG A 462 -9.59 -11.47 -25.43
N GLU A 463 -8.69 -12.43 -25.64
CA GLU A 463 -8.76 -13.38 -26.75
C GLU A 463 -9.59 -14.65 -26.40
N GLN A 464 -9.94 -14.84 -25.12
CA GLN A 464 -10.70 -15.99 -24.63
C GLN A 464 -10.04 -17.34 -24.98
N VAL A 465 -8.72 -17.41 -24.84
CA VAL A 465 -7.91 -18.60 -25.08
C VAL A 465 -6.86 -18.81 -23.99
N LEU A 466 -6.46 -20.06 -23.80
CA LEU A 466 -5.30 -20.39 -22.98
C LEU A 466 -4.04 -19.87 -23.69
N ARG A 467 -3.33 -18.95 -23.05
CA ARG A 467 -2.09 -18.39 -23.54
C ARG A 467 -0.92 -19.06 -22.84
N ALA A 468 -0.06 -19.66 -23.64
CA ALA A 468 1.16 -20.32 -23.21
C ALA A 468 2.33 -19.75 -23.99
N GLU A 469 3.11 -18.91 -23.32
CA GLU A 469 4.27 -18.28 -23.92
C GLU A 469 5.41 -18.18 -22.92
N ARG A 470 6.63 -18.30 -23.44
CA ARG A 470 7.82 -17.90 -22.74
C ARG A 470 8.01 -16.41 -22.95
N GLN A 471 8.07 -15.65 -21.85
CA GLN A 471 8.44 -14.25 -21.88
C GLN A 471 9.88 -14.08 -21.42
N VAL A 472 10.66 -13.30 -22.18
CA VAL A 472 11.90 -12.72 -21.71
C VAL A 472 11.58 -11.30 -21.27
N LYS A 473 11.81 -10.96 -20.00
CA LYS A 473 11.39 -9.68 -19.43
C LYS A 473 12.39 -9.09 -18.45
N VAL A 474 12.33 -7.78 -18.26
CA VAL A 474 13.00 -7.04 -17.18
C VAL A 474 11.91 -6.44 -16.30
N GLY A 475 11.72 -7.05 -15.13
CA GLY A 475 10.56 -6.79 -14.28
C GLY A 475 9.24 -7.04 -15.05
N GLU A 476 8.51 -5.96 -15.33
CA GLU A 476 7.24 -5.95 -16.06
C GLU A 476 7.37 -5.58 -17.56
N LEU A 477 8.59 -5.28 -18.03
CA LEU A 477 8.86 -4.95 -19.44
C LEU A 477 9.18 -6.22 -20.21
N VAL A 478 8.28 -6.62 -21.09
CA VAL A 478 8.46 -7.80 -21.96
C VAL A 478 9.34 -7.42 -23.15
N LEU A 479 10.51 -8.05 -23.25
CA LEU A 479 11.46 -7.87 -24.35
C LEU A 479 11.08 -8.72 -25.57
N SER A 480 10.73 -9.98 -25.33
CA SER A 480 10.29 -10.90 -26.36
C SER A 480 9.27 -11.91 -25.82
N ARG A 481 8.50 -12.49 -26.75
CA ARG A 481 7.50 -13.53 -26.49
C ARG A 481 7.69 -14.64 -27.49
N GLU A 482 7.74 -15.87 -27.01
CA GLU A 482 7.80 -17.06 -27.84
C GLU A 482 6.68 -18.02 -27.41
N PRO A 483 5.92 -18.62 -28.35
CA PRO A 483 4.96 -19.67 -28.00
C PRO A 483 5.67 -20.79 -27.23
N LEU A 484 5.04 -21.32 -26.18
CA LEU A 484 5.57 -22.43 -25.41
C LEU A 484 4.98 -23.75 -25.94
N PRO A 485 5.70 -24.53 -26.77
CA PRO A 485 5.22 -25.80 -27.27
C PRO A 485 5.28 -26.87 -26.17
N GLY A 486 4.34 -27.83 -26.21
CA GLY A 486 4.38 -28.99 -25.31
C GLY A 486 4.09 -28.65 -23.84
N LEU A 487 3.00 -27.93 -23.59
CA LEU A 487 2.51 -27.68 -22.24
C LEU A 487 2.32 -28.99 -21.46
N ASP A 488 2.87 -29.04 -20.26
CA ASP A 488 2.46 -30.00 -19.25
C ASP A 488 0.97 -29.82 -18.92
N ASP A 489 0.25 -30.94 -18.85
CA ASP A 489 -1.16 -30.99 -18.46
C ASP A 489 -1.38 -30.37 -17.06
N GLU A 490 -0.39 -30.45 -16.16
CA GLU A 490 -0.48 -29.84 -14.83
C GLU A 490 -0.43 -28.31 -14.89
N ALA A 491 0.50 -27.73 -15.67
CA ALA A 491 0.60 -26.29 -15.86
C ALA A 491 -0.66 -25.70 -16.51
N LYS A 492 -1.21 -26.42 -17.50
CA LYS A 492 -2.49 -26.10 -18.14
C LYS A 492 -3.64 -26.13 -17.13
N ALA A 493 -3.72 -27.17 -16.30
CA ALA A 493 -4.77 -27.28 -15.31
C ALA A 493 -4.69 -26.15 -14.29
N ARG A 494 -3.48 -25.80 -13.81
CA ARG A 494 -3.26 -24.68 -12.88
C ARG A 494 -3.76 -23.34 -13.43
N ALA A 495 -3.50 -23.06 -14.71
CA ALA A 495 -3.99 -21.85 -15.38
C ALA A 495 -5.52 -21.80 -15.45
N LEU A 496 -6.15 -22.93 -15.80
CA LEU A 496 -7.62 -23.05 -15.86
C LEU A 496 -8.26 -22.94 -14.46
N LEU A 497 -7.63 -23.50 -13.43
CA LEU A 497 -8.06 -23.33 -12.03
C LEU A 497 -7.97 -21.87 -11.60
N GLY A 498 -6.89 -21.18 -11.95
CA GLY A 498 -6.73 -19.74 -11.72
C GLY A 498 -7.86 -18.92 -12.35
N LEU A 499 -8.28 -19.28 -13.58
CA LEU A 499 -9.43 -18.66 -14.24
C LEU A 499 -10.74 -18.88 -13.47
N VAL A 500 -11.01 -20.12 -13.02
CA VAL A 500 -12.20 -20.45 -12.23
C VAL A 500 -12.22 -19.68 -10.90
N ARG A 501 -11.07 -19.50 -10.24
CA ARG A 501 -10.98 -18.67 -9.03
C ARG A 501 -11.32 -17.20 -9.29
N ARG A 502 -10.86 -16.63 -10.41
CA ARG A 502 -11.11 -15.22 -10.75
C ARG A 502 -12.54 -14.94 -11.21
N LYS A 503 -13.11 -15.82 -12.04
CA LYS A 503 -14.48 -15.65 -12.59
C LYS A 503 -15.58 -16.26 -11.69
N GLY A 504 -15.18 -17.09 -10.73
CA GLY A 504 -16.06 -17.83 -9.85
C GLY A 504 -16.64 -19.10 -10.48
N LEU A 505 -17.39 -19.85 -9.67
CA LEU A 505 -18.00 -21.13 -10.07
C LEU A 505 -19.06 -20.98 -11.18
N ASN A 506 -19.50 -19.76 -11.48
CA ASN A 506 -20.46 -19.46 -12.55
C ASN A 506 -19.94 -19.77 -13.96
N LEU A 507 -18.62 -19.99 -14.11
CA LEU A 507 -18.07 -20.55 -15.35
C LEU A 507 -18.53 -21.99 -15.62
N LEU A 508 -18.93 -22.71 -14.58
CA LEU A 508 -19.43 -24.07 -14.66
C LEU A 508 -20.96 -24.05 -14.83
N THR A 509 -21.52 -25.10 -15.43
CA THR A 509 -22.95 -25.19 -15.73
C THR A 509 -23.79 -25.58 -14.50
N TRP A 510 -23.88 -24.66 -13.53
CA TRP A 510 -24.75 -24.82 -12.37
C TRP A 510 -26.22 -24.74 -12.78
N THR A 511 -26.95 -25.85 -12.60
CA THR A 511 -28.40 -25.88 -12.79
C THR A 511 -29.11 -25.55 -11.47
N PRO A 512 -30.36 -25.05 -11.53
CA PRO A 512 -31.18 -24.87 -10.32
C PRO A 512 -31.28 -26.15 -9.48
N GLU A 513 -31.34 -27.32 -10.12
CA GLU A 513 -31.38 -28.63 -9.46
C GLU A 513 -30.09 -28.93 -8.69
N LEU A 514 -28.92 -28.57 -9.23
CA LEU A 514 -27.65 -28.73 -8.52
C LEU A 514 -27.51 -27.78 -7.35
N ARG A 515 -28.00 -26.54 -7.48
CA ARG A 515 -28.03 -25.58 -6.36
C ARG A 515 -28.94 -26.07 -5.23
N GLN A 516 -30.09 -26.64 -5.57
CA GLN A 516 -30.97 -27.29 -4.60
C GLN A 516 -30.29 -28.51 -3.94
N TRP A 517 -29.57 -29.32 -4.70
CA TRP A 517 -28.78 -30.43 -4.17
C TRP A 517 -27.67 -29.98 -3.21
N GLN A 518 -26.90 -28.95 -3.58
CA GLN A 518 -25.87 -28.35 -2.74
C GLN A 518 -26.45 -27.82 -1.42
N ALA A 519 -27.61 -27.15 -1.50
CA ALA A 519 -28.29 -26.61 -0.33
C ALA A 519 -28.83 -27.71 0.62
N ARG A 520 -29.26 -28.86 0.08
CA ARG A 520 -29.63 -30.04 0.91
C ARG A 520 -28.45 -30.55 1.73
N VAL A 521 -27.26 -30.64 1.13
CA VAL A 521 -26.03 -31.05 1.82
C VAL A 521 -25.63 -30.02 2.87
N ALA A 522 -25.69 -28.73 2.51
CA ALA A 522 -25.37 -27.63 3.42
C ALA A 522 -26.28 -27.61 4.65
N LEU A 523 -27.59 -27.84 4.47
CA LEU A 523 -28.54 -27.94 5.58
C LEU A 523 -28.16 -29.06 6.57
N LEU A 524 -27.89 -30.26 6.08
CA LEU A 524 -27.55 -31.39 6.96
C LEU A 524 -26.20 -31.17 7.66
N ARG A 525 -25.21 -30.60 6.96
CA ARG A 525 -23.94 -30.18 7.55
C ARG A 525 -24.16 -29.17 8.69
N GLN A 526 -24.97 -28.14 8.45
CA GLN A 526 -25.27 -27.12 9.45
C GLN A 526 -25.90 -27.74 10.70
N LEU A 527 -26.89 -28.60 10.53
CA LEU A 527 -27.59 -29.27 11.64
C LEU A 527 -26.68 -30.21 12.44
N ASP A 528 -25.69 -30.83 11.80
CA ASP A 528 -24.70 -31.67 12.48
C ASP A 528 -23.69 -30.80 13.27
N LEU A 529 -23.20 -29.70 12.67
CA LEU A 529 -22.29 -28.76 13.32
C LEU A 529 -22.92 -28.06 14.54
N GLU A 530 -24.18 -27.61 14.44
CA GLU A 530 -24.90 -26.97 15.55
C GLU A 530 -25.05 -27.89 16.76
N LYS A 531 -25.16 -29.20 16.52
CA LYS A 531 -25.38 -30.19 17.57
C LYS A 531 -24.08 -30.69 18.19
N ASP A 532 -23.15 -31.13 17.35
CA ASP A 532 -22.00 -31.93 17.78
C ASP A 532 -20.64 -31.26 17.42
N GLY A 533 -20.63 -30.05 16.84
CA GLY A 533 -19.42 -29.30 16.47
C GLY A 533 -18.59 -29.89 15.33
N HIS A 534 -19.04 -31.02 14.77
CA HIS A 534 -18.44 -31.74 13.66
C HIS A 534 -19.55 -32.29 12.74
N SER A 535 -19.22 -32.60 11.49
CA SER A 535 -20.19 -33.09 10.49
C SER A 535 -19.54 -34.08 9.54
N GLU A 536 -20.23 -35.20 9.27
CA GLU A 536 -19.85 -36.15 8.22
C GLU A 536 -20.11 -35.60 6.80
N TRP A 537 -21.05 -34.65 6.66
CA TRP A 537 -21.33 -33.97 5.40
C TRP A 537 -20.19 -33.01 5.02
N PRO A 538 -19.64 -33.11 3.81
CA PRO A 538 -18.55 -32.24 3.35
C PRO A 538 -19.00 -30.79 3.20
N ASP A 539 -18.05 -29.87 3.31
CA ASP A 539 -18.31 -28.46 2.98
C ASP A 539 -18.29 -28.26 1.48
N LEU A 540 -19.49 -28.08 0.91
CA LEU A 540 -19.66 -27.83 -0.52
C LEU A 540 -20.11 -26.41 -0.80
N GLY A 541 -19.90 -25.46 0.13
CA GLY A 541 -20.15 -24.04 -0.13
C GLY A 541 -19.26 -23.50 -1.25
N ASP A 542 -19.66 -22.39 -1.89
CA ASP A 542 -18.94 -21.84 -3.04
C ASP A 542 -17.48 -21.48 -2.69
N GLU A 543 -17.23 -20.96 -1.48
CA GLU A 543 -15.87 -20.68 -0.99
C GLU A 543 -15.04 -21.96 -0.81
N ALA A 544 -15.62 -23.00 -0.22
CA ALA A 544 -14.96 -24.28 0.00
C ALA A 544 -14.65 -24.99 -1.34
N LEU A 545 -15.58 -24.93 -2.30
CA LEU A 545 -15.37 -25.50 -3.64
C LEU A 545 -14.29 -24.74 -4.42
N LEU A 546 -14.19 -23.41 -4.28
CA LEU A 546 -13.13 -22.60 -4.88
C LEU A 546 -11.76 -22.81 -4.23
N ALA A 547 -11.73 -23.08 -2.93
CA ALA A 547 -10.51 -23.37 -2.19
C ALA A 547 -9.89 -24.72 -2.63
N ASN A 548 -10.72 -25.73 -2.90
CA ASN A 548 -10.28 -27.11 -3.14
C ASN A 548 -10.45 -27.56 -4.61
N LEU A 549 -10.34 -26.65 -5.59
CA LEU A 549 -10.55 -26.99 -7.00
C LEU A 549 -9.56 -28.05 -7.53
N GLU A 550 -8.35 -28.10 -6.96
CA GLU A 550 -7.31 -29.08 -7.26
C GLU A 550 -7.82 -30.52 -7.04
N ASP A 551 -8.66 -30.73 -6.03
CA ASP A 551 -9.11 -32.07 -5.64
C ASP A 551 -10.26 -32.58 -6.52
N TRP A 552 -11.21 -31.70 -6.85
CA TRP A 552 -12.48 -32.13 -7.45
C TRP A 552 -12.65 -31.75 -8.91
N LEU A 553 -12.02 -30.66 -9.36
CA LEU A 553 -12.18 -30.14 -10.71
C LEU A 553 -10.97 -30.48 -11.59
N GLN A 554 -9.75 -30.36 -11.07
CA GLN A 554 -8.50 -30.57 -11.81
C GLN A 554 -8.44 -31.88 -12.62
N PRO A 555 -8.85 -33.05 -12.09
CA PRO A 555 -8.77 -34.31 -12.82
C PRO A 555 -9.58 -34.33 -14.13
N TYR A 556 -10.55 -33.43 -14.27
CA TYR A 556 -11.47 -33.36 -15.40
C TYR A 556 -11.11 -32.25 -16.41
N LEU A 557 -10.05 -31.47 -16.17
CA LEU A 557 -9.68 -30.31 -17.00
C LEU A 557 -8.80 -30.62 -18.22
N GLY A 558 -8.28 -31.84 -18.38
CA GLY A 558 -7.30 -32.17 -19.43
C GLY A 558 -7.76 -31.81 -20.86
N LYS A 559 -9.06 -31.96 -21.16
CA LYS A 559 -9.65 -31.64 -22.49
C LYS A 559 -10.11 -30.18 -22.65
N VAL A 560 -10.05 -29.37 -21.60
CA VAL A 560 -10.50 -27.98 -21.63
C VAL A 560 -9.41 -27.12 -22.27
N SER A 561 -9.73 -26.41 -23.34
CA SER A 561 -8.80 -25.48 -24.02
C SER A 561 -9.47 -24.17 -24.45
N ARG A 562 -10.80 -24.09 -24.36
CA ARG A 562 -11.62 -22.91 -24.66
C ARG A 562 -12.69 -22.75 -23.58
N LEU A 563 -13.24 -21.54 -23.37
CA LEU A 563 -14.30 -21.32 -22.37
C LEU A 563 -15.51 -22.23 -22.60
N SER A 564 -15.88 -22.46 -23.87
CA SER A 564 -17.01 -23.32 -24.23
C SER A 564 -16.84 -24.77 -23.74
N HIS A 565 -15.62 -25.23 -23.49
CA HIS A 565 -15.39 -26.60 -23.00
C HIS A 565 -15.77 -26.76 -21.53
N PHE A 566 -15.78 -25.68 -20.72
CA PHE A 566 -16.28 -25.75 -19.34
C PHE A 566 -17.76 -26.12 -19.28
N ALA A 567 -18.54 -25.68 -20.27
CA ALA A 567 -19.95 -26.02 -20.37
C ALA A 567 -20.21 -27.50 -20.73
N ALA A 568 -19.18 -28.21 -21.21
CA ALA A 568 -19.25 -29.63 -21.53
C ALA A 568 -18.85 -30.54 -20.36
N LEU A 569 -18.39 -29.98 -19.23
CA LEU A 569 -18.06 -30.76 -18.04
C LEU A 569 -19.35 -31.29 -17.39
N ASP A 570 -19.35 -32.57 -17.00
CA ASP A 570 -20.46 -33.22 -16.30
C ASP A 570 -20.47 -32.83 -14.82
N LEU A 571 -20.74 -31.55 -14.56
CA LEU A 571 -20.78 -30.97 -13.21
C LEU A 571 -21.64 -31.79 -12.22
N PRO A 572 -22.82 -32.32 -12.58
CA PRO A 572 -23.57 -33.21 -11.70
C PRO A 572 -22.78 -34.40 -11.18
N SER A 573 -22.07 -35.11 -12.04
CA SER A 573 -21.27 -36.28 -11.64
C SER A 573 -20.06 -35.86 -10.79
N LEU A 574 -19.38 -34.77 -11.17
CA LEU A 574 -18.24 -34.24 -10.43
C LEU A 574 -18.62 -33.90 -8.97
N LEU A 575 -19.72 -33.19 -8.78
CA LEU A 575 -20.18 -32.81 -7.44
C LEU A 575 -20.69 -34.01 -6.64
N ARG A 576 -21.40 -34.95 -7.27
CA ARG A 576 -21.89 -36.16 -6.58
C ARG A 576 -20.76 -37.05 -6.08
N ASN A 577 -19.62 -37.09 -6.78
CA ASN A 577 -18.44 -37.83 -6.35
C ASN A 577 -17.82 -37.28 -5.05
N LEU A 578 -18.17 -36.05 -4.64
CA LEU A 578 -17.76 -35.47 -3.37
C LEU A 578 -18.53 -36.02 -2.16
N LEU A 579 -19.63 -36.76 -2.38
CA LEU A 579 -20.36 -37.41 -1.31
C LEU A 579 -19.96 -38.90 -1.24
N PRO A 580 -19.09 -39.30 -0.30
CA PRO A 580 -18.77 -40.71 -0.10
C PRO A 580 -20.01 -41.50 0.31
N TRP A 581 -20.08 -42.76 -0.10
CA TRP A 581 -21.12 -43.68 0.39
C TRP A 581 -21.01 -43.86 1.92
N PRO A 582 -22.12 -43.87 2.68
CA PRO A 582 -23.54 -43.92 2.28
C PRO A 582 -24.26 -42.55 2.21
N LEU A 583 -23.55 -41.42 2.18
CA LEU A 583 -24.14 -40.09 2.25
C LEU A 583 -25.17 -39.79 1.14
N PRO A 584 -25.01 -40.22 -0.13
CA PRO A 584 -26.00 -39.98 -1.16
C PRO A 584 -27.39 -40.55 -0.82
N GLN A 585 -27.45 -41.77 -0.29
CA GLN A 585 -28.71 -42.40 0.13
C GLN A 585 -29.30 -41.66 1.34
N ARG A 586 -28.47 -41.35 2.34
CA ARG A 586 -28.90 -40.60 3.52
C ARG A 586 -29.41 -39.20 3.15
N LEU A 587 -28.89 -38.58 2.10
CA LEU A 587 -29.32 -37.25 1.64
C LEU A 587 -30.75 -37.31 1.10
N ASP A 588 -31.08 -38.36 0.36
CA ASP A 588 -32.43 -38.58 -0.18
C ASP A 588 -33.44 -38.93 0.93
N GLU A 589 -33.01 -39.64 1.98
CA GLU A 589 -33.84 -39.96 3.15
C GLU A 589 -34.04 -38.75 4.08
N GLN A 590 -32.96 -38.05 4.43
CA GLN A 590 -32.97 -37.00 5.45
C GLN A 590 -33.36 -35.63 4.89
N ALA A 591 -32.99 -35.31 3.65
CA ALA A 591 -33.35 -34.07 3.01
C ALA A 591 -33.94 -34.37 1.63
N PRO A 592 -35.15 -34.95 1.53
CA PRO A 592 -35.70 -35.39 0.26
C PRO A 592 -35.99 -34.21 -0.69
N ALA A 593 -35.87 -34.43 -2.00
CA ALA A 593 -36.19 -33.39 -2.99
C ALA A 593 -37.70 -33.06 -3.06
N HIS A 594 -38.55 -34.02 -2.70
CA HIS A 594 -40.00 -33.88 -2.66
C HIS A 594 -40.55 -34.48 -1.37
N LEU A 595 -41.64 -33.89 -0.88
CA LEU A 595 -42.34 -34.36 0.30
C LEU A 595 -43.77 -34.78 -0.05
N ALA A 596 -44.13 -35.99 0.37
CA ALA A 596 -45.51 -36.46 0.26
C ALA A 596 -46.41 -35.72 1.26
N VAL A 597 -47.56 -35.25 0.79
CA VAL A 597 -48.57 -34.56 1.61
C VAL A 597 -49.84 -35.42 1.72
N PRO A 598 -50.74 -35.18 2.71
CA PRO A 598 -51.90 -36.04 2.97
C PRO A 598 -52.81 -36.32 1.77
N SER A 599 -52.87 -35.41 0.79
CA SER A 599 -53.61 -35.62 -0.46
C SER A 599 -53.06 -36.75 -1.36
N GLY A 600 -51.87 -37.28 -1.04
CA GLY A 600 -51.10 -38.21 -1.85
C GLY A 600 -50.20 -37.53 -2.89
N SER A 601 -50.24 -36.19 -3.02
CA SER A 601 -49.34 -35.45 -3.89
C SER A 601 -47.90 -35.45 -3.36
N ASN A 602 -46.92 -35.39 -4.26
CA ASN A 602 -45.52 -35.25 -3.92
C ASN A 602 -45.02 -33.85 -4.34
N ILE A 603 -44.73 -32.99 -3.36
CA ILE A 603 -44.49 -31.56 -3.58
C ILE A 603 -43.00 -31.27 -3.44
N ARG A 604 -42.40 -30.58 -4.41
CA ARG A 604 -40.98 -30.20 -4.41
C ARG A 604 -40.67 -29.28 -3.22
N LEU A 605 -39.60 -29.57 -2.50
CA LEU A 605 -39.04 -28.69 -1.48
C LEU A 605 -38.04 -27.73 -2.11
N ASP A 606 -38.07 -26.48 -1.64
CA ASP A 606 -37.10 -25.44 -2.01
C ASP A 606 -36.12 -25.21 -0.85
N TYR A 607 -34.90 -25.67 -1.05
CA TYR A 607 -33.78 -25.57 -0.11
C TYR A 607 -32.95 -24.29 -0.30
N SER A 608 -33.30 -23.42 -1.26
CA SER A 608 -32.61 -22.12 -1.41
C SER A 608 -32.90 -21.16 -0.25
N GLU A 609 -33.95 -21.46 0.53
CA GLU A 609 -34.28 -20.77 1.77
C GLU A 609 -33.97 -21.65 2.99
N SER A 610 -33.67 -21.00 4.12
CA SER A 610 -33.57 -21.65 5.43
C SER A 610 -34.59 -21.04 6.40
N PRO A 611 -35.51 -21.82 7.00
CA PRO A 611 -35.81 -23.23 6.72
C PRO A 611 -36.29 -23.51 5.28
N PRO A 612 -36.12 -24.75 4.77
CA PRO A 612 -36.61 -25.14 3.44
C PRO A 612 -38.12 -24.95 3.28
N VAL A 613 -38.53 -24.50 2.10
CA VAL A 613 -39.91 -24.12 1.81
C VAL A 613 -40.67 -25.24 1.10
N LEU A 614 -41.88 -25.53 1.58
CA LEU A 614 -42.86 -26.37 0.91
C LEU A 614 -44.03 -25.49 0.44
N ALA A 615 -44.06 -25.21 -0.87
CA ALA A 615 -45.14 -24.44 -1.48
C ALA A 615 -46.30 -25.37 -1.88
N VAL A 616 -47.33 -25.44 -1.05
CA VAL A 616 -48.41 -26.42 -1.15
C VAL A 616 -49.79 -25.76 -1.06
N ARG A 617 -50.75 -26.28 -1.83
CA ARG A 617 -52.13 -25.78 -1.75
C ARG A 617 -52.73 -26.14 -0.40
N LEU A 618 -53.44 -25.19 0.21
CA LEU A 618 -54.01 -25.32 1.55
C LEU A 618 -54.86 -26.59 1.72
N GLN A 619 -55.68 -26.91 0.73
CA GLN A 619 -56.56 -28.08 0.70
C GLN A 619 -55.86 -29.45 0.68
N GLU A 620 -54.56 -29.46 0.34
CA GLU A 620 -53.77 -30.69 0.31
C GLU A 620 -53.17 -31.05 1.66
N LEU A 621 -53.27 -30.13 2.64
CA LEU A 621 -52.81 -30.31 4.01
C LEU A 621 -53.94 -30.60 5.01
N PHE A 622 -55.20 -30.71 4.56
CA PHE A 622 -56.29 -31.10 5.47
C PHE A 622 -55.99 -32.46 6.11
N GLY A 623 -56.40 -32.63 7.37
CA GLY A 623 -56.04 -33.82 8.16
C GLY A 623 -54.63 -33.81 8.75
N LEU A 624 -53.76 -32.85 8.39
CA LEU A 624 -52.41 -32.73 8.97
C LEU A 624 -52.40 -31.76 10.15
N ALA A 625 -52.17 -32.30 11.34
CA ALA A 625 -52.12 -31.51 12.57
C ALA A 625 -50.83 -30.69 12.71
N ASP A 626 -49.67 -31.32 12.48
CA ASP A 626 -48.36 -30.72 12.74
C ASP A 626 -47.61 -30.34 11.47
N THR A 627 -46.75 -29.32 11.56
CA THR A 627 -45.84 -28.95 10.46
C THR A 627 -44.91 -30.12 10.14
N PRO A 628 -44.80 -30.54 8.86
CA PRO A 628 -43.87 -31.59 8.48
C PRO A 628 -42.43 -31.28 8.87
N ARG A 629 -41.69 -32.33 9.22
CA ARG A 629 -40.27 -32.24 9.58
C ARG A 629 -39.43 -33.15 8.67
N ILE A 630 -38.25 -32.67 8.31
CA ILE A 630 -37.21 -33.41 7.61
C ILE A 630 -35.99 -33.56 8.53
N ALA A 631 -34.91 -34.13 8.03
CA ALA A 631 -33.65 -34.38 8.72
C ALA A 631 -33.82 -35.20 10.01
N ASN A 632 -34.62 -36.27 9.92
CA ASN A 632 -35.01 -37.13 11.06
C ASN A 632 -35.71 -36.35 12.19
N GLY A 633 -36.57 -35.40 11.82
CA GLY A 633 -37.35 -34.61 12.78
C GLY A 633 -36.68 -33.30 13.24
N ARG A 634 -35.41 -33.09 12.89
CA ARG A 634 -34.61 -31.93 13.33
C ARG A 634 -35.06 -30.62 12.70
N GLN A 635 -35.50 -30.64 11.44
CA GLN A 635 -35.81 -29.44 10.68
C GLN A 635 -37.30 -29.37 10.33
N GLN A 636 -38.01 -28.35 10.83
CA GLN A 636 -39.35 -28.02 10.34
C GLN A 636 -39.28 -27.34 8.97
N VAL A 637 -40.20 -27.68 8.07
CA VAL A 637 -40.32 -26.99 6.78
C VAL A 637 -41.16 -25.72 6.92
N LYS A 638 -40.82 -24.67 6.18
CA LYS A 638 -41.62 -23.45 6.08
C LYS A 638 -42.73 -23.68 5.05
N LEU A 639 -43.99 -23.55 5.45
CA LEU A 639 -45.13 -23.76 4.59
C LEU A 639 -45.51 -22.46 3.89
N HIS A 640 -45.45 -22.45 2.56
CA HIS A 640 -46.11 -21.43 1.74
C HIS A 640 -47.46 -21.98 1.32
N LEU A 641 -48.50 -21.62 2.08
CA LEU A 641 -49.86 -22.08 1.85
C LEU A 641 -50.42 -21.34 0.64
N LEU A 642 -50.85 -22.09 -0.36
CA LEU A 642 -51.33 -21.56 -1.63
C LEU A 642 -52.85 -21.72 -1.77
N SER A 643 -53.47 -20.77 -2.44
CA SER A 643 -54.85 -20.87 -2.97
C SER A 643 -54.95 -21.94 -4.08
N PRO A 644 -56.18 -22.32 -4.51
CA PRO A 644 -56.35 -23.23 -5.65
C PRO A 644 -55.66 -22.75 -6.94
N ALA A 645 -55.55 -21.44 -7.14
CA ALA A 645 -54.83 -20.83 -8.27
C ALA A 645 -53.31 -20.70 -8.04
N ARG A 646 -52.75 -21.39 -7.04
CA ARG A 646 -51.32 -21.39 -6.68
C ARG A 646 -50.76 -20.02 -6.27
N ARG A 647 -51.61 -19.09 -5.82
CA ARG A 647 -51.18 -17.81 -5.24
C ARG A 647 -50.95 -17.97 -3.74
N PRO A 648 -49.84 -17.45 -3.16
CA PRO A 648 -49.61 -17.47 -1.73
C PRO A 648 -50.75 -16.78 -0.97
N VAL A 649 -51.24 -17.44 0.08
CA VAL A 649 -52.28 -16.90 0.97
C VAL A 649 -51.79 -16.74 2.41
N GLN A 650 -50.86 -17.59 2.84
CA GLN A 650 -50.25 -17.50 4.16
C GLN A 650 -48.88 -18.16 4.14
N VAL A 651 -47.94 -17.64 4.93
CA VAL A 651 -46.67 -18.30 5.23
C VAL A 651 -46.67 -18.68 6.72
N THR A 652 -46.32 -19.92 7.06
CA THR A 652 -46.25 -20.37 8.46
C THR A 652 -45.18 -21.44 8.66
N GLN A 653 -44.60 -21.50 9.85
CA GLN A 653 -43.77 -22.63 10.32
C GLN A 653 -44.50 -23.43 11.43
N ASP A 654 -45.65 -22.93 11.89
CA ASP A 654 -46.51 -23.56 12.89
C ASP A 654 -47.90 -23.77 12.29
N LEU A 655 -48.09 -24.95 11.71
CA LEU A 655 -49.33 -25.35 11.06
C LEU A 655 -50.46 -25.51 12.09
N ALA A 656 -50.14 -26.03 13.29
CA ALA A 656 -51.11 -26.25 14.36
C ALA A 656 -51.72 -24.92 14.83
N ASN A 657 -50.88 -23.91 15.05
CA ASN A 657 -51.38 -22.58 15.40
C ASN A 657 -52.17 -21.94 14.25
N PHE A 658 -51.70 -22.10 13.01
CA PHE A 658 -52.43 -21.59 11.83
C PHE A 658 -53.87 -22.14 11.76
N TRP A 659 -54.08 -23.44 11.98
CA TRP A 659 -55.41 -24.03 11.99
C TRP A 659 -56.31 -23.46 13.08
N ARG A 660 -55.75 -23.22 14.28
CA ARG A 660 -56.49 -22.72 15.44
C ARG A 660 -56.88 -21.24 15.33
N THR A 661 -56.01 -20.39 14.77
CA THR A 661 -56.18 -18.93 14.87
C THR A 661 -56.46 -18.24 13.53
N THR A 662 -55.81 -18.68 12.46
CA THR A 662 -55.72 -17.90 11.21
C THR A 662 -56.56 -18.50 10.09
N TYR A 663 -56.82 -19.81 10.13
CA TYR A 663 -57.57 -20.50 9.09
C TYR A 663 -58.97 -19.92 8.86
N ALA A 664 -59.70 -19.53 9.90
CA ALA A 664 -61.08 -19.02 9.78
C ALA A 664 -61.17 -17.76 8.89
N GLU A 665 -60.20 -16.86 9.01
CA GLU A 665 -60.13 -15.64 8.21
C GLU A 665 -59.75 -15.94 6.75
N VAL A 666 -58.71 -16.78 6.57
CA VAL A 666 -58.26 -17.22 5.23
C VAL A 666 -59.36 -17.99 4.51
N LYS A 667 -60.11 -18.83 5.23
CA LYS A 667 -61.28 -19.56 4.72
C LYS A 667 -62.36 -18.60 4.21
N LYS A 668 -62.65 -17.50 4.92
CA LYS A 668 -63.69 -16.54 4.52
C LYS A 668 -63.37 -15.91 3.16
N ASP A 669 -62.12 -15.50 2.95
CA ASP A 669 -61.66 -14.94 1.68
C ASP A 669 -61.62 -16.00 0.56
N LEU A 670 -61.10 -17.19 0.86
CA LEU A 670 -61.01 -18.29 -0.12
C LEU A 670 -62.37 -18.85 -0.54
N LYS A 671 -63.35 -18.94 0.39
CA LYS A 671 -64.71 -19.37 0.09
C LYS A 671 -65.44 -18.38 -0.83
N GLY A 672 -65.17 -17.08 -0.69
CA GLY A 672 -65.68 -16.04 -1.57
C GLY A 672 -65.09 -16.11 -2.98
N ARG A 673 -63.76 -16.27 -3.10
CA ARG A 673 -63.07 -16.30 -4.40
C ARG A 673 -63.14 -17.65 -5.12
N TYR A 674 -63.23 -18.76 -4.39
CA TYR A 674 -63.23 -20.13 -4.92
C TYR A 674 -64.39 -20.96 -4.35
N PRO A 675 -65.66 -20.63 -4.66
CA PRO A 675 -66.83 -21.25 -4.04
C PRO A 675 -67.05 -22.72 -4.45
N LYS A 676 -66.44 -23.16 -5.56
CA LYS A 676 -66.51 -24.56 -6.04
C LYS A 676 -65.56 -25.51 -5.30
N HIS A 677 -64.69 -24.98 -4.43
CA HIS A 677 -63.71 -25.77 -3.68
C HIS A 677 -64.23 -26.12 -2.29
N TYR A 678 -63.82 -27.28 -1.78
CA TYR A 678 -64.18 -27.73 -0.44
C TYR A 678 -63.37 -27.00 0.64
N TRP A 679 -64.07 -26.24 1.50
CA TRP A 679 -63.50 -25.49 2.61
C TRP A 679 -64.18 -25.91 3.93
N PRO A 680 -63.67 -26.95 4.61
CA PRO A 680 -64.29 -27.53 5.81
C PRO A 680 -64.31 -26.54 6.98
N ASP A 681 -65.30 -26.66 7.88
CA ASP A 681 -65.30 -25.91 9.15
C ASP A 681 -64.22 -26.42 10.10
N ASP A 682 -63.98 -27.74 10.10
CA ASP A 682 -62.86 -28.35 10.80
C ASP A 682 -61.85 -28.95 9.79
N PRO A 683 -60.69 -28.27 9.55
CA PRO A 683 -59.68 -28.75 8.62
C PRO A 683 -58.87 -29.95 9.13
N LEU A 684 -58.94 -30.28 10.43
CA LEU A 684 -58.15 -31.37 11.04
C LEU A 684 -58.78 -32.75 10.83
N VAL A 685 -60.10 -32.82 10.59
CA VAL A 685 -60.82 -34.08 10.32
C VAL A 685 -61.24 -34.23 8.84
N ALA A 686 -60.93 -33.23 8.02
CA ALA A 686 -61.30 -33.20 6.61
C ALA A 686 -60.35 -34.03 5.74
N GLU A 687 -60.91 -34.74 4.75
CA GLU A 687 -60.12 -35.47 3.77
C GLU A 687 -59.37 -34.51 2.84
N ALA A 688 -58.03 -34.60 2.83
CA ALA A 688 -57.22 -33.84 1.90
C ALA A 688 -57.47 -34.24 0.45
N THR A 689 -57.50 -33.26 -0.45
CA THR A 689 -57.74 -33.52 -1.86
C THR A 689 -56.90 -32.60 -2.74
N ALA A 690 -56.31 -33.16 -3.78
CA ALA A 690 -55.67 -32.38 -4.85
C ALA A 690 -56.69 -31.81 -5.87
N ARG A 691 -57.97 -32.16 -5.75
CA ARG A 691 -59.07 -31.77 -6.66
C ARG A 691 -59.91 -30.63 -6.08
N ALA A 692 -60.87 -30.13 -6.85
CA ALA A 692 -61.82 -29.12 -6.37
C ALA A 692 -62.72 -29.66 -5.24
N LYS A 693 -63.07 -30.94 -5.30
CA LYS A 693 -63.83 -31.65 -4.25
C LYS A 693 -63.22 -33.03 -3.94
N PRO A 694 -63.37 -33.55 -2.71
CA PRO A 694 -63.07 -34.95 -2.37
C PRO A 694 -63.84 -35.95 -3.27
N ARG A 695 -63.36 -37.19 -3.36
CA ARG A 695 -64.05 -38.24 -4.14
C ARG A 695 -65.33 -38.65 -3.39
N GLY A 696 -66.50 -38.44 -4.01
CA GLY A 696 -67.80 -38.81 -3.45
C GLY A 696 -68.65 -37.64 -2.88
N THR A 697 -68.30 -36.38 -3.21
CA THR A 697 -68.98 -35.14 -2.74
C THR A 697 -69.28 -34.12 -3.85
#